data_AF-A0A848ES55-F1
#
_entry.id   AF-A0A848ES55-F1
#
_cell.length_a   1.000
_cell.length_b   1.000
_cell.length_c   1.000
_cell.angle_alpha   90.00
_cell.angle_beta   90.00
_cell.angle_gamma   90.00
#
_symmetry.space_group_name_H-M   'P 1'
#
loop_
_entity.id
_entity.type
_entity.pdbx_description
1 polymer ?
#
loop_
_entity_poly.entity_id
_entity_poly.type
_entity_poly.pdbx_seq_one_letter_code
_entity_poly.pdbx_strand_id
1 'polypeptide(L)'
;MDEVKVLNLFGYKRYSQVFPGIPVLYETSYFIQFDAFIVHLPITDIFGVGDGLNIFEETVLKLLAIGRFTPDRLADELCLSEDFIVFIVSALREKGFLEKGDDSVSEKGLNYLGVQNDRKTAAVSYVPYYVLCRRDTGDIIPMLFQRESIKLGEADFNNLPRRIIIRSGTAGNEKPVSIRMVAIKRQHNKRNLTRKEIERILTYYNRFSNRQIKISELGEVESSFEPYSIFAHLKFVVQNGDIDHILSSVGIQSHFAGFLQYINAIRHDFAGNILKKAQNYIAKAPEEKENGRKHGKYSYLAEKLSLPQNQVSNNADARARQDAESSGTIAKYLSAIEVALDIYLQQIEIPDSLLNSLHIQNAVDNGKLLFQMAQNLGIRGMDVMQPLFHIVSYESVKKWQRGGEPSLHVLFPLACGVQYSRPSQQFLSALSVLEPEVLMRLFSYGKIVRHGGRLNLEKGDSVENIHDRVEDFVKSLLPDFSGNTGMQLVNKTAMSATEQRLNARVWLLNSLGDEIYSNIPDKEKKQLERSFIVSSTVDANLISDFLLAISSALELELVNITHFLNVVRDMSVVQRRLEEKGGLPHGLSRVNPKYYELAASGRSATLGAYALAFAGTLPEPLLINAIRHHIFENINDIAEARGHGTGWKDFSKDELIRLRKKTIETIKFLEEMKDIGGIENV
;
A
#
# COMPACT_ATOMS: atom_id res chain seq x y z
N MET A 1 4.11 -27.90 16.66
CA MET A 1 3.99 -26.50 16.22
C MET A 1 4.55 -25.66 17.33
N ASP A 2 5.40 -24.71 16.99
CA ASP A 2 6.13 -23.91 17.98
C ASP A 2 5.48 -22.55 18.11
N GLU A 3 5.37 -22.05 19.33
CA GLU A 3 4.78 -20.74 19.59
C GLU A 3 5.76 -19.61 19.20
N VAL A 4 5.28 -18.64 18.43
CA VAL A 4 6.09 -17.52 17.91
C VAL A 4 5.40 -16.18 18.10
N LYS A 5 6.20 -15.11 18.29
CA LYS A 5 5.71 -13.73 18.31
C LYS A 5 5.38 -13.26 16.89
N VAL A 6 4.19 -12.68 16.72
CA VAL A 6 3.66 -12.28 15.42
C VAL A 6 3.12 -10.86 15.47
N LEU A 7 3.54 -10.03 14.52
CA LEU A 7 2.91 -8.73 14.26
C LEU A 7 1.93 -8.89 13.09
N ASN A 8 0.62 -8.76 13.35
CA ASN A 8 -0.40 -8.81 12.29
C ASN A 8 -1.41 -7.66 12.41
N LEU A 9 -1.20 -6.62 11.61
CA LEU A 9 -2.11 -5.47 11.54
C LEU A 9 -3.18 -5.61 10.44
N PHE A 10 -2.93 -6.41 9.41
CA PHE A 10 -3.94 -6.68 8.37
C PHE A 10 -5.09 -7.57 8.88
N GLY A 11 -4.86 -8.40 9.91
CA GLY A 11 -5.86 -9.39 10.32
C GLY A 11 -6.18 -10.35 9.18
N TYR A 12 -7.46 -10.42 8.81
CA TYR A 12 -7.98 -11.13 7.62
C TYR A 12 -8.21 -10.21 6.42
N LYS A 13 -7.94 -8.90 6.55
CA LYS A 13 -8.30 -7.91 5.55
C LYS A 13 -7.41 -8.03 4.30
N ARG A 14 -8.00 -7.79 3.12
CA ARG A 14 -7.30 -7.59 1.85
C ARG A 14 -6.55 -6.27 1.87
N TYR A 15 -5.53 -6.14 1.03
CA TYR A 15 -4.76 -4.91 0.96
C TYR A 15 -5.64 -3.72 0.55
N SER A 16 -6.53 -3.90 -0.43
CA SER A 16 -7.48 -2.86 -0.87
C SER A 16 -8.56 -2.52 0.17
N GLN A 17 -8.73 -3.33 1.22
CA GLN A 17 -9.64 -2.99 2.34
C GLN A 17 -8.95 -2.07 3.36
N VAL A 18 -7.62 -2.13 3.47
CA VAL A 18 -6.84 -1.24 4.34
C VAL A 18 -6.43 0.03 3.58
N PHE A 19 -6.22 -0.08 2.27
CA PHE A 19 -5.84 1.03 1.39
C PHE A 19 -6.77 1.10 0.17
N PRO A 20 -8.01 1.59 0.34
CA PRO A 20 -9.05 1.56 -0.70
C PRO A 20 -8.75 2.43 -1.93
N GLY A 21 -7.72 3.28 -1.88
CA GLY A 21 -7.23 4.05 -3.03
C GLY A 21 -6.42 3.25 -4.06
N ILE A 22 -5.98 2.03 -3.74
CA ILE A 22 -4.98 1.31 -4.53
C ILE A 22 -5.62 0.22 -5.39
N PRO A 23 -5.49 0.28 -6.73
CA PRO A 23 -6.03 -0.73 -7.62
C PRO A 23 -5.16 -1.99 -7.58
N VAL A 24 -5.59 -3.02 -6.86
CA VAL A 24 -4.84 -4.29 -6.72
C VAL A 24 -5.11 -5.21 -7.92
N LEU A 25 -4.06 -5.63 -8.63
CA LEU A 25 -4.11 -6.70 -9.65
C LEU A 25 -3.90 -8.07 -9.02
N TYR A 26 -2.90 -8.18 -8.15
CA TYR A 26 -2.56 -9.40 -7.42
C TYR A 26 -2.01 -9.04 -6.05
N GLU A 27 -2.41 -9.79 -5.02
CA GLU A 27 -1.82 -9.68 -3.68
C GLU A 27 -1.34 -11.04 -3.17
N THR A 28 -0.27 -11.01 -2.38
CA THR A 28 0.21 -12.19 -1.67
C THR A 28 0.71 -11.79 -0.28
N SER A 29 0.74 -12.75 0.64
CA SER A 29 1.02 -12.51 2.06
C SER A 29 2.12 -13.44 2.55
N TYR A 30 3.03 -12.89 3.36
CA TYR A 30 4.09 -13.65 4.02
C TYR A 30 4.28 -13.17 5.45
N PHE A 31 4.63 -14.10 6.33
CA PHE A 31 5.23 -13.77 7.62
C PHE A 31 6.75 -13.76 7.47
N ILE A 32 7.39 -12.64 7.77
CA ILE A 32 8.82 -12.49 7.58
C ILE A 32 9.47 -12.23 8.92
N GLN A 33 10.56 -12.94 9.18
CA GLN A 33 11.26 -12.87 10.45
C GLN A 33 12.10 -11.60 10.54
N PHE A 34 11.89 -10.84 11.61
CA PHE A 34 12.68 -9.68 11.99
C PHE A 34 13.26 -9.89 13.39
N ASP A 35 14.39 -9.24 13.65
CA ASP A 35 14.78 -8.95 15.03
C ASP A 35 14.07 -7.66 15.48
N ALA A 36 14.07 -7.38 16.77
CA ALA A 36 13.36 -6.22 17.29
C ALA A 36 14.08 -5.59 18.48
N PHE A 37 13.83 -4.30 18.66
CA PHE A 37 14.17 -3.54 19.84
C PHE A 37 12.90 -3.21 20.62
N ILE A 38 12.99 -3.22 21.94
CA ILE A 38 12.02 -2.59 22.82
C ILE A 38 12.57 -1.21 23.16
N VAL A 39 11.85 -0.16 22.79
CA VAL A 39 12.20 1.22 23.08
C VAL A 39 11.18 1.78 24.07
N HIS A 40 11.65 2.25 25.22
CA HIS A 40 10.84 2.90 26.23
C HIS A 40 10.87 4.40 25.96
N LEU A 41 9.79 4.91 25.37
CA LEU A 41 9.70 6.32 25.02
C LEU A 41 9.13 7.12 26.20
N PRO A 42 9.83 8.17 26.65
CA PRO A 42 9.33 9.10 27.65
C PRO A 42 8.34 10.06 27.00
N ILE A 43 7.07 9.68 26.97
CA ILE A 43 6.04 10.47 26.28
C ILE A 43 5.55 11.56 27.23
N THR A 44 5.66 12.84 26.81
CA THR A 44 5.11 13.99 27.55
C THR A 44 3.60 14.06 27.49
N ASP A 45 3.01 13.53 26.42
CA ASP A 45 1.58 13.48 26.20
C ASP A 45 0.99 12.12 26.64
N ILE A 46 0.90 11.88 27.95
CA ILE A 46 -0.23 11.08 28.48
C ILE A 46 -1.46 11.98 28.75
N PHE A 47 -1.41 13.25 28.36
CA PHE A 47 -2.62 14.08 28.25
C PHE A 47 -3.52 13.71 27.05
N GLY A 48 -3.43 12.48 26.55
CA GLY A 48 -4.43 11.84 25.67
C GLY A 48 -5.33 10.85 26.41
N VAL A 49 -5.26 10.79 27.74
CA VAL A 49 -6.21 10.07 28.60
C VAL A 49 -6.64 11.01 29.74
N GLY A 50 -7.57 11.92 29.46
CA GLY A 50 -8.57 12.36 30.44
C GLY A 50 -8.41 13.70 31.17
N ASP A 51 -7.29 14.44 31.14
CA ASP A 51 -7.10 15.58 32.07
C ASP A 51 -6.45 16.87 31.49
N GLY A 52 -6.32 17.02 30.17
CA GLY A 52 -5.77 18.25 29.57
C GLY A 52 -6.79 19.39 29.42
N LEU A 53 -6.39 20.63 29.74
CA LEU A 53 -7.15 21.82 29.37
C LEU A 53 -7.06 22.07 27.86
N ASN A 54 -8.15 22.51 27.26
CA ASN A 54 -8.14 22.93 25.86
C ASN A 54 -7.43 24.29 25.70
N ILE A 55 -7.10 24.68 24.47
CA ILE A 55 -6.34 25.92 24.20
C ILE A 55 -7.00 27.19 24.76
N PHE A 56 -8.34 27.25 24.80
CA PHE A 56 -9.08 28.40 25.35
C PHE A 56 -9.08 28.37 26.87
N GLU A 57 -9.31 27.22 27.48
CA GLU A 57 -9.20 26.99 28.92
C GLU A 57 -7.78 27.31 29.43
N GLU A 58 -6.76 26.86 28.71
CA GLU A 58 -5.36 27.13 29.02
C GLU A 58 -5.04 28.64 28.89
N THR A 59 -5.55 29.30 27.85
CA THR A 59 -5.34 30.74 27.64
C THR A 59 -6.03 31.57 28.73
N VAL A 60 -7.28 31.23 29.08
CA VAL A 60 -8.02 31.87 30.17
C VAL A 60 -7.32 31.62 31.51
N LEU A 61 -6.86 30.39 31.77
CA LEU A 61 -6.11 30.08 32.99
C LEU A 61 -4.79 30.86 33.07
N LYS A 62 -4.06 31.02 31.95
CA LYS A 62 -2.84 31.84 31.88
C LYS A 62 -3.13 33.31 32.19
N LEU A 63 -4.20 33.88 31.63
CA LEU A 63 -4.58 35.26 31.91
C LEU A 63 -4.97 35.45 33.38
N LEU A 64 -5.78 34.55 33.93
CA LEU A 64 -6.15 34.57 35.36
C LEU A 64 -4.94 34.38 36.29
N ALA A 65 -3.88 33.71 35.84
CA ALA A 65 -2.64 33.57 36.60
C ALA A 65 -1.76 34.84 36.59
N ILE A 66 -1.88 35.67 35.55
CA ILE A 66 -1.12 36.92 35.41
C ILE A 66 -1.81 38.07 36.17
N GLY A 67 -3.14 38.04 36.28
CA GLY A 67 -3.88 39.07 37.00
C GLY A 67 -5.35 38.70 37.22
N ARG A 68 -6.04 39.48 38.06
CA ARG A 68 -7.48 39.33 38.25
C ARG A 68 -8.22 39.97 37.08
N PHE A 69 -8.79 39.15 36.22
CA PHE A 69 -9.68 39.59 35.15
C PHE A 69 -11.11 39.16 35.46
N THR A 70 -12.05 40.07 35.22
CA THR A 70 -13.47 39.76 35.24
C THR A 70 -13.89 39.11 33.90
N PRO A 71 -14.97 38.31 33.84
CA PRO A 71 -15.39 37.61 32.61
C PRO A 71 -15.62 38.53 31.41
N ASP A 72 -16.17 39.74 31.62
CA ASP A 72 -16.34 40.79 30.61
C ASP A 72 -15.00 41.25 30.03
N ARG A 73 -13.99 41.48 30.88
CA ARG A 73 -12.65 41.87 30.42
C ARG A 73 -11.91 40.77 29.68
N LEU A 74 -12.08 39.52 30.10
CA LEU A 74 -11.53 38.36 29.38
C LEU A 74 -12.19 38.20 28.01
N ALA A 75 -13.49 38.46 27.92
CA ALA A 75 -14.23 38.42 26.66
C ALA A 75 -13.72 39.48 25.68
N ASP A 76 -13.53 40.71 26.15
CA ASP A 76 -12.98 41.81 25.37
C ASP A 76 -11.54 41.55 24.91
N GLU A 77 -10.66 41.09 25.82
CA GLU A 77 -9.23 40.89 25.53
C GLU A 77 -8.99 39.70 24.57
N LEU A 78 -9.84 38.66 24.66
CA LEU A 78 -9.75 37.47 23.81
C LEU A 78 -10.61 37.58 22.54
N CYS A 79 -11.38 38.65 22.38
CA CYS A 79 -12.38 38.81 21.32
C CYS A 79 -13.38 37.62 21.27
N LEU A 80 -13.83 37.15 22.43
CA LEU A 80 -14.76 36.03 22.59
C LEU A 80 -16.07 36.50 23.24
N SER A 81 -17.16 35.73 23.13
CA SER A 81 -18.40 36.08 23.82
C SER A 81 -18.30 35.88 25.34
N GLU A 82 -18.95 36.75 26.10
CA GLU A 82 -18.98 36.68 27.57
C GLU A 82 -19.52 35.34 28.07
N ASP A 83 -20.59 34.82 27.45
CA ASP A 83 -21.16 33.50 27.76
C ASP A 83 -20.14 32.36 27.62
N PHE A 84 -19.25 32.44 26.62
CA PHE A 84 -18.22 31.43 26.38
C PHE A 84 -17.10 31.50 27.41
N ILE A 85 -16.71 32.71 27.84
CA ILE A 85 -15.74 32.90 28.92
C ILE A 85 -16.31 32.40 30.25
N VAL A 86 -17.57 32.73 30.57
CA VAL A 86 -18.25 32.24 31.79
C VAL A 86 -18.30 30.72 31.80
N PHE A 87 -18.56 30.09 30.65
CA PHE A 87 -18.49 28.64 30.49
C PHE A 87 -17.09 28.09 30.77
N ILE A 88 -16.04 28.70 30.20
CA ILE A 88 -14.65 28.28 30.41
C ILE A 88 -14.23 28.42 31.88
N VAL A 89 -14.54 29.54 32.53
CA VAL A 89 -14.23 29.77 33.95
C VAL A 89 -14.94 28.74 34.83
N SER A 90 -16.20 28.42 34.53
CA SER A 90 -16.97 27.39 35.23
C SER A 90 -16.33 26.01 35.06
N ALA A 91 -15.91 25.65 33.84
CA ALA A 91 -15.22 24.40 33.55
C ALA A 91 -13.85 24.29 34.26
N LEU A 92 -13.07 25.38 34.30
CA LEU A 92 -11.81 25.44 35.05
C LEU A 92 -12.02 25.25 36.55
N ARG A 93 -13.11 25.80 37.10
CA ARG A 93 -13.50 25.65 38.50
C ARG A 93 -13.94 24.23 38.83
N GLU A 94 -14.73 23.59 37.96
CA GLU A 94 -15.13 22.18 38.10
C GLU A 94 -13.92 21.24 38.04
N LYS A 95 -12.96 21.53 37.15
CA LYS A 95 -11.70 20.78 37.04
C LYS A 95 -10.70 21.08 38.17
N GLY A 96 -11.03 22.01 39.07
CA GLY A 96 -10.24 22.36 40.25
C GLY A 96 -8.98 23.19 39.95
N PHE A 97 -8.89 23.83 38.79
CA PHE A 97 -7.80 24.75 38.43
C PHE A 97 -8.01 26.17 38.98
N LEU A 98 -9.20 26.47 39.48
CA LEU A 98 -9.55 27.72 40.18
C LEU A 98 -10.03 27.42 41.60
N GLU A 99 -9.77 28.33 42.55
CA GLU A 99 -10.26 28.25 43.92
C GLU A 99 -11.77 28.45 44.01
N LYS A 100 -12.42 27.75 44.95
CA LYS A 100 -13.86 27.86 45.19
C LYS A 100 -14.18 29.15 45.95
N GLY A 101 -14.11 30.30 45.29
CA GLY A 101 -14.64 31.56 45.85
C GLY A 101 -14.16 32.87 45.23
N ASP A 102 -12.98 32.93 44.62
CA ASP A 102 -12.36 34.22 44.19
C ASP A 102 -11.79 34.20 42.75
N ASP A 103 -12.15 33.18 41.94
CA ASP A 103 -11.62 32.95 40.57
C ASP A 103 -10.09 33.06 40.44
N SER A 104 -9.39 32.94 41.56
CA SER A 104 -7.95 32.86 41.64
C SER A 104 -7.50 31.45 41.22
N VAL A 105 -6.37 31.40 40.54
CA VAL A 105 -5.78 30.14 40.08
C VAL A 105 -5.35 29.31 41.30
N SER A 106 -5.86 28.08 41.39
CA SER A 106 -5.56 27.16 42.49
C SER A 106 -4.12 26.63 42.41
N GLU A 107 -3.64 25.97 43.45
CA GLU A 107 -2.32 25.30 43.44
C GLU A 107 -2.21 24.29 42.27
N LYS A 108 -3.31 23.59 41.94
CA LYS A 108 -3.41 22.72 40.77
C LYS A 108 -3.26 23.49 39.45
N GLY A 109 -3.84 24.68 39.35
CA GLY A 109 -3.70 25.60 38.21
C GLY A 109 -2.30 26.18 38.06
N LEU A 110 -1.67 26.60 39.16
CA LEU A 110 -0.31 27.14 39.14
C LEU A 110 0.73 26.07 38.78
N ASN A 111 0.53 24.83 39.24
CA ASN A 111 1.36 23.69 38.86
C ASN A 111 1.18 23.32 37.38
N TYR A 112 -0.05 23.39 36.85
CA TYR A 112 -0.33 23.17 35.43
C TYR A 112 0.35 24.23 34.54
N LEU A 113 0.40 25.48 34.98
CA LEU A 113 1.05 26.58 34.25
C LEU A 113 2.58 26.65 34.44
N GLY A 114 3.15 25.80 35.31
CA GLY A 114 4.59 25.81 35.62
C GLY A 114 5.07 27.06 36.38
N VAL A 115 4.17 27.75 37.11
CA VAL A 115 4.47 29.03 37.80
C VAL A 115 5.15 28.81 39.16
N GLN A 116 4.98 27.66 39.81
CA GLN A 116 5.79 27.28 40.96
C GLN A 116 7.04 26.51 40.52
N ASN A 117 8.19 27.18 40.66
CA ASN A 117 9.51 26.56 40.63
C ASN A 117 9.64 25.60 41.82
N ASP A 118 9.24 24.36 41.60
CA ASP A 118 9.95 23.21 42.13
C ASP A 118 10.03 22.19 41.01
N ARG A 119 11.26 21.84 40.60
CA ARG A 119 11.57 20.76 39.66
C ARG A 119 11.20 19.40 40.27
N LYS A 120 9.94 19.18 40.63
CA LYS A 120 9.37 17.86 40.83
C LYS A 120 8.93 17.38 39.46
N THR A 121 9.80 16.61 38.83
CA THR A 121 9.48 15.50 37.92
C THR A 121 8.00 15.47 37.52
N ALA A 122 7.65 16.19 36.43
CA ALA A 122 6.48 15.80 35.66
C ALA A 122 6.62 14.30 35.43
N ALA A 123 5.63 13.50 35.85
CA ALA A 123 5.72 12.05 35.81
C ALA A 123 5.82 11.60 34.34
N VAL A 124 7.06 11.46 33.87
CA VAL A 124 7.37 10.98 32.53
C VAL A 124 6.92 9.53 32.48
N SER A 125 5.88 9.25 31.69
CA SER A 125 5.44 7.89 31.50
C SER A 125 6.21 7.24 30.37
N TYR A 126 6.80 6.10 30.68
CA TYR A 126 7.56 5.30 29.75
C TYR A 126 6.65 4.28 29.09
N VAL A 127 6.37 4.49 27.80
CA VAL A 127 5.54 3.58 27.02
C VAL A 127 6.45 2.70 26.16
N PRO A 128 6.36 1.36 26.25
CA PRO A 128 7.19 0.45 25.46
C PRO A 128 6.66 0.33 24.03
N TYR A 129 7.55 0.51 23.06
CA TYR A 129 7.31 0.28 21.64
C TYR A 129 8.29 -0.75 21.10
N TYR A 130 7.83 -1.57 20.15
CA TYR A 130 8.70 -2.39 19.32
C TYR A 130 9.16 -1.62 18.09
N VAL A 131 10.44 -1.72 17.78
CA VAL A 131 11.05 -1.29 16.52
C VAL A 131 11.63 -2.53 15.86
N LEU A 132 11.19 -2.85 14.65
CA LEU A 132 11.74 -3.98 13.90
C LEU A 132 13.09 -3.62 13.27
N CYS A 133 14.00 -4.58 13.19
CA CYS A 133 15.22 -4.47 12.42
C CYS A 133 15.46 -5.70 11.55
N ARG A 134 16.14 -5.47 10.44
CA ARG A 134 16.53 -6.51 9.50
C ARG A 134 17.50 -7.49 10.17
N ARG A 135 17.23 -8.78 10.07
CA ARG A 135 18.11 -9.81 10.66
C ARG A 135 19.46 -9.93 9.99
N ASP A 136 19.55 -9.63 8.70
CA ASP A 136 20.76 -9.80 7.89
C ASP A 136 21.78 -8.67 8.08
N THR A 137 21.32 -7.42 8.13
CA THR A 137 22.17 -6.23 8.22
C THR A 137 22.06 -5.49 9.56
N GLY A 138 20.94 -5.65 10.27
CA GLY A 138 20.61 -4.84 11.45
C GLY A 138 19.97 -3.50 11.09
N ASP A 139 19.66 -3.21 9.81
CA ASP A 139 19.03 -1.94 9.46
C ASP A 139 17.66 -1.82 10.09
N ILE A 140 17.37 -0.63 10.59
CA ILE A 140 16.16 -0.35 11.35
C ILE A 140 14.99 -0.10 10.39
N ILE A 141 13.85 -0.72 10.67
CA ILE A 141 12.57 -0.36 10.07
C ILE A 141 12.02 0.83 10.88
N PRO A 142 11.87 2.03 10.29
CA PRO A 142 11.56 3.26 11.02
C PRO A 142 10.06 3.34 11.36
N MET A 143 9.54 2.33 12.04
CA MET A 143 8.14 2.22 12.46
C MET A 143 8.07 1.81 13.92
N LEU A 144 7.12 2.38 14.65
CA LEU A 144 6.85 2.06 16.06
C LEU A 144 5.59 1.21 16.16
N PHE A 145 5.71 0.07 16.83
CA PHE A 145 4.60 -0.86 17.06
C PHE A 145 4.30 -0.94 18.56
N GLN A 146 3.04 -0.74 18.94
CA GLN A 146 2.64 -0.87 20.34
C GLN A 146 2.71 -2.33 20.78
N ARG A 147 2.93 -2.57 22.08
CA ARG A 147 3.08 -3.94 22.62
C ARG A 147 1.88 -4.83 22.32
N GLU A 148 0.67 -4.27 22.33
CA GLU A 148 -0.59 -4.97 22.09
C GLU A 148 -0.76 -5.40 20.62
N SER A 149 0.06 -4.84 19.72
CA SER A 149 0.08 -5.24 18.30
C SER A 149 0.78 -6.58 18.08
N ILE A 150 1.59 -7.03 19.05
CA ILE A 150 2.27 -8.33 19.00
C ILE A 150 1.37 -9.38 19.63
N LYS A 151 1.08 -10.42 18.85
CA LYS A 151 0.27 -11.59 19.23
C LYS A 151 1.11 -12.85 19.20
N LEU A 152 0.57 -13.93 19.75
CA LEU A 152 1.16 -15.26 19.68
C LEU A 152 0.54 -16.00 18.48
N GLY A 153 1.37 -16.72 17.73
CA GLY A 153 0.98 -17.56 16.62
C GLY A 153 1.65 -18.91 16.69
N GLU A 154 1.13 -19.87 15.93
CA GLU A 154 1.65 -21.23 15.87
C GLU A 154 2.43 -21.43 14.58
N ALA A 155 3.74 -21.66 14.69
CA ALA A 155 4.61 -21.93 13.57
C ALA A 155 4.74 -23.44 13.29
N ASP A 156 4.57 -23.81 12.03
CA ASP A 156 4.87 -25.13 11.52
C ASP A 156 6.20 -25.09 10.76
N PHE A 157 7.28 -25.46 11.46
CA PHE A 157 8.62 -25.56 10.89
C PHE A 157 8.89 -26.89 10.16
N ASN A 158 8.05 -27.90 10.41
CA ASN A 158 8.25 -29.28 9.96
C ASN A 158 7.65 -29.53 8.57
N ASN A 159 6.56 -28.86 8.23
CA ASN A 159 5.94 -28.98 6.91
C ASN A 159 6.46 -27.92 5.92
N LEU A 160 6.69 -28.36 4.67
CA LEU A 160 7.02 -27.48 3.55
C LEU A 160 5.79 -27.26 2.66
N PRO A 161 5.45 -26.01 2.29
CA PRO A 161 6.09 -24.77 2.71
C PRO A 161 5.78 -24.44 4.18
N ARG A 162 6.78 -23.92 4.90
CA ARG A 162 6.66 -23.46 6.28
C ARG A 162 5.58 -22.40 6.43
N ARG A 163 4.76 -22.49 7.47
CA ARG A 163 3.63 -21.57 7.70
C ARG A 163 3.51 -21.16 9.15
N ILE A 164 2.89 -20.00 9.36
CA ILE A 164 2.41 -19.57 10.68
C ILE A 164 0.88 -19.51 10.59
N ILE A 165 0.24 -20.11 11.59
CA ILE A 165 -1.19 -20.08 11.81
C ILE A 165 -1.46 -19.08 12.94
N ILE A 166 -2.35 -18.14 12.67
CA ILE A 166 -2.85 -17.21 13.67
C ILE A 166 -4.37 -17.29 13.70
N ARG A 167 -4.96 -17.08 14.88
CA ARG A 167 -6.40 -16.90 15.01
C ARG A 167 -6.72 -15.41 14.94
N SER A 168 -7.64 -15.04 14.06
CA SER A 168 -8.04 -13.65 13.86
C SER A 168 -9.57 -13.56 13.73
N GLY A 169 -10.20 -12.67 14.51
CA GLY A 169 -11.64 -12.47 14.55
C GLY A 169 -12.09 -11.89 15.90
N THR A 170 -13.40 -11.79 16.10
CA THR A 170 -14.00 -11.45 17.39
C THR A 170 -14.19 -12.70 18.24
N ALA A 171 -14.31 -12.54 19.56
CA ALA A 171 -14.60 -13.65 20.47
C ALA A 171 -15.85 -14.41 20.01
N GLY A 172 -15.69 -15.71 19.71
CA GLY A 172 -16.75 -16.59 19.19
C GLY A 172 -16.79 -16.77 17.67
N ASN A 173 -16.02 -16.00 16.87
CA ASN A 173 -15.95 -16.09 15.41
C ASN A 173 -14.50 -16.02 14.88
N GLU A 174 -13.53 -16.49 15.65
CA GLU A 174 -12.13 -16.53 15.22
C GLU A 174 -11.92 -17.51 14.08
N LYS A 175 -11.23 -17.06 13.02
CA LYS A 175 -10.84 -17.90 11.90
C LYS A 175 -9.32 -18.15 11.93
N PRO A 176 -8.87 -19.39 11.72
CA PRO A 176 -7.46 -19.67 11.53
C PRO A 176 -7.01 -19.14 10.16
N VAL A 177 -5.94 -18.34 10.16
CA VAL A 177 -5.31 -17.83 8.95
C VAL A 177 -3.92 -18.43 8.87
N SER A 178 -3.69 -19.25 7.84
CA SER A 178 -2.42 -19.93 7.59
C SER A 178 -1.65 -19.23 6.47
N ILE A 179 -0.54 -18.60 6.81
CA ILE A 179 0.28 -17.80 5.88
C ILE A 179 1.70 -18.37 5.82
N ARG A 180 2.33 -18.33 4.63
CA ARG A 180 3.72 -18.79 4.44
C ARG A 180 4.69 -17.95 5.27
N MET A 181 5.66 -18.60 5.91
CA MET A 181 6.73 -17.89 6.61
C MET A 181 8.06 -17.92 5.86
N VAL A 182 8.84 -16.86 6.06
CA VAL A 182 10.20 -16.69 5.56
C VAL A 182 11.10 -16.49 6.78
N ALA A 183 11.76 -17.57 7.20
CA ALA A 183 12.72 -17.57 8.29
C ALA A 183 14.11 -17.20 7.77
N ILE A 184 14.79 -16.27 8.44
CA ILE A 184 16.08 -15.73 8.00
C ILE A 184 17.18 -16.33 8.87
N LYS A 185 18.19 -16.95 8.24
CA LYS A 185 19.31 -17.55 8.99
C LYS A 185 20.37 -16.53 9.39
N ARG A 186 20.69 -15.56 8.53
CA ARG A 186 21.70 -14.53 8.79
C ARG A 186 21.33 -13.71 10.04
N GLN A 187 22.34 -13.36 10.83
CA GLN A 187 22.23 -12.55 12.04
C GLN A 187 23.28 -11.44 11.99
N HIS A 188 22.84 -10.22 12.28
CA HIS A 188 23.70 -9.07 12.48
C HIS A 188 24.26 -9.07 13.92
N ASN A 189 25.27 -8.24 14.15
CA ASN A 189 25.80 -8.02 15.49
C ASN A 189 24.82 -7.18 16.30
N LYS A 190 24.33 -7.75 17.41
CA LYS A 190 23.38 -7.08 18.30
C LYS A 190 24.05 -5.89 18.99
N ARG A 191 23.37 -4.74 18.98
CA ARG A 191 23.77 -3.51 19.69
C ARG A 191 22.53 -2.74 20.11
N ASN A 192 22.63 -1.83 21.07
CA ASN A 192 21.54 -0.93 21.40
C ASN A 192 21.34 0.15 20.33
N LEU A 193 20.14 0.72 20.29
CA LEU A 193 19.84 1.87 19.42
C LEU A 193 20.51 3.12 19.96
N THR A 194 21.05 3.93 19.06
CA THR A 194 21.58 5.26 19.41
C THR A 194 20.44 6.29 19.48
N ARG A 195 20.63 7.35 20.27
CA ARG A 195 19.66 8.45 20.36
C ARG A 195 19.30 9.04 18.99
N LYS A 196 20.29 9.25 18.11
CA LYS A 196 20.08 9.74 16.75
C LYS A 196 19.21 8.81 15.90
N GLU A 197 19.32 7.50 16.07
CA GLU A 197 18.47 6.53 15.37
C GLU A 197 17.04 6.60 15.87
N ILE A 198 16.86 6.73 17.18
CA ILE A 198 15.53 6.87 17.77
C ILE A 198 14.84 8.16 17.31
N GLU A 199 15.55 9.29 17.31
CA GLU A 199 15.07 10.56 16.76
C GLU A 199 14.67 10.45 15.28
N ARG A 200 15.44 9.70 14.47
CA ARG A 200 15.10 9.43 13.06
C ARG A 200 13.85 8.56 12.93
N ILE A 201 13.72 7.51 13.73
CA ILE A 201 12.52 6.65 13.76
C ILE A 201 11.29 7.49 14.10
N LEU A 202 11.37 8.34 15.11
CA LEU A 202 10.28 9.21 15.54
C LEU A 202 9.90 10.23 14.48
N THR A 203 10.90 10.89 13.89
CA THR A 203 10.69 11.86 12.82
C THR A 203 9.97 11.20 11.64
N TYR A 204 10.43 10.00 11.24
CA TYR A 204 9.80 9.24 10.17
C TYR A 204 8.38 8.80 10.57
N TYR A 205 8.20 8.21 11.76
CA TYR A 205 6.90 7.75 12.25
C TYR A 205 5.87 8.90 12.33
N ASN A 206 6.26 10.05 12.89
CA ASN A 206 5.38 11.21 13.02
C ASN A 206 5.02 11.84 11.67
N ARG A 207 5.86 11.66 10.63
CA ARG A 207 5.57 12.16 9.28
C ARG A 207 4.52 11.32 8.56
N PHE A 208 4.52 10.01 8.78
CA PHE A 208 3.71 9.06 8.00
C PHE A 208 2.58 8.42 8.81
N SER A 209 2.52 8.66 10.12
CA SER A 209 1.40 8.24 10.95
C SER A 209 0.51 9.43 11.28
N ASN A 210 -0.79 9.18 11.44
CA ASN A 210 -1.77 10.17 11.87
C ASN A 210 -1.63 10.53 13.37
N ARG A 211 -0.49 10.23 14.00
CA ARG A 211 -0.23 10.44 15.44
C ARG A 211 1.18 10.96 15.64
N GLN A 212 1.29 12.18 16.15
CA GLN A 212 2.57 12.70 16.58
C GLN A 212 2.89 12.21 17.99
N ILE A 213 3.96 11.45 18.13
CA ILE A 213 4.57 11.15 19.43
C ILE A 213 5.55 12.27 19.76
N LYS A 214 5.25 13.04 20.80
CA LYS A 214 6.17 14.01 21.40
C LYS A 214 6.88 13.37 22.58
N ILE A 215 8.20 13.54 22.63
CA ILE A 215 9.06 12.98 23.67
C ILE A 215 9.51 14.10 24.61
N SER A 216 9.56 13.77 25.90
CA SER A 216 10.13 14.63 26.93
C SER A 216 11.59 14.92 26.69
N GLU A 217 11.98 16.19 26.70
CA GLU A 217 13.40 16.58 26.74
C GLU A 217 14.09 16.16 28.05
N LEU A 218 13.30 15.88 29.10
CA LEU A 218 13.77 15.48 30.43
C LEU A 218 13.84 13.96 30.64
N GLY A 219 13.31 13.15 29.73
CA GLY A 219 13.29 11.69 29.86
C GLY A 219 14.42 11.02 29.10
N GLU A 220 15.08 10.03 29.72
CA GLU A 220 16.08 9.22 29.04
C GLU A 220 15.40 8.15 28.19
N VAL A 221 15.73 8.09 26.89
CA VAL A 221 15.20 7.02 26.05
C VAL A 221 16.04 5.76 26.24
N GLU A 222 15.43 4.72 26.80
CA GLU A 222 16.07 3.41 26.92
C GLU A 222 15.66 2.50 25.75
N SER A 223 16.63 1.74 25.24
CA SER A 223 16.36 0.67 24.26
C SER A 223 17.06 -0.61 24.68
N SER A 224 16.36 -1.74 24.53
CA SER A 224 16.91 -3.07 24.73
C SER A 224 16.56 -3.98 23.55
N PHE A 225 17.37 -5.00 23.32
CA PHE A 225 17.11 -5.97 22.26
C PHE A 225 16.05 -6.98 22.73
N GLU A 226 15.04 -7.24 21.90
CA GLU A 226 14.05 -8.28 22.17
C GLU A 226 14.68 -9.67 21.94
N PRO A 227 14.70 -10.55 22.94
CA PRO A 227 15.35 -11.85 22.83
C PRO A 227 14.77 -12.75 21.72
N TYR A 228 13.47 -12.63 21.43
CA TYR A 228 12.78 -13.46 20.45
C TYR A 228 12.44 -12.69 19.16
N SER A 229 12.82 -13.24 18.01
CA SER A 229 12.46 -12.65 16.71
C SER A 229 10.94 -12.55 16.54
N ILE A 230 10.50 -11.50 15.87
CA ILE A 230 9.10 -11.25 15.57
C ILE A 230 8.83 -11.55 14.09
N PHE A 231 7.79 -12.32 13.81
CA PHE A 231 7.31 -12.52 12.44
C PHE A 231 6.27 -11.46 12.08
N ALA A 232 6.60 -10.57 11.14
CA ALA A 232 5.68 -9.53 10.69
C ALA A 232 4.87 -9.99 9.46
N HIS A 233 3.55 -9.80 9.51
CA HIS A 233 2.65 -10.02 8.38
C HIS A 233 2.88 -8.91 7.34
N LEU A 234 3.45 -9.30 6.22
CA LEU A 234 3.69 -8.42 5.09
C LEU A 234 2.81 -8.82 3.91
N LYS A 235 2.17 -7.82 3.29
CA LYS A 235 1.51 -7.97 2.00
C LYS A 235 2.36 -7.38 0.89
N PHE A 236 2.44 -8.11 -0.22
CA PHE A 236 3.07 -7.68 -1.47
C PHE A 236 2.01 -7.60 -2.56
N VAL A 237 1.99 -6.48 -3.27
CA VAL A 237 0.92 -6.15 -4.20
C VAL A 237 1.49 -5.73 -5.55
N VAL A 238 0.97 -6.35 -6.61
CA VAL A 238 1.10 -5.86 -7.98
C VAL A 238 -0.14 -5.03 -8.27
N GLN A 239 0.04 -3.80 -8.74
CA GLN A 239 -1.09 -2.91 -8.99
C GLN A 239 -1.60 -3.08 -10.41
N ASN A 240 -2.90 -2.82 -10.61
CA ASN A 240 -3.46 -2.67 -11.94
C ASN A 240 -3.15 -1.26 -12.45
N GLY A 241 -2.34 -1.15 -13.50
CA GLY A 241 -1.83 0.11 -14.05
C GLY A 241 -0.36 0.39 -13.73
N ASP A 242 0.20 -0.23 -12.68
CA ASP A 242 1.63 -0.14 -12.35
C ASP A 242 2.18 -1.50 -11.87
N ILE A 243 2.95 -2.14 -12.74
CA ILE A 243 3.66 -3.40 -12.45
C ILE A 243 5.15 -3.18 -12.20
N ASP A 244 5.64 -1.95 -12.32
CA ASP A 244 7.05 -1.59 -12.10
C ASP A 244 7.36 -1.59 -10.60
N HIS A 245 6.37 -1.20 -9.78
CA HIS A 245 6.53 -1.12 -8.33
C HIS A 245 5.63 -2.14 -7.62
N ILE A 246 6.26 -3.20 -7.09
CA ILE A 246 5.60 -4.09 -6.14
C ILE A 246 5.47 -3.37 -4.82
N LEU A 247 4.24 -3.11 -4.37
CA LEU A 247 4.01 -2.46 -3.10
C LEU A 247 4.19 -3.46 -1.96
N SER A 248 4.91 -3.08 -0.90
CA SER A 248 5.06 -3.88 0.32
C SER A 248 4.62 -3.11 1.56
N SER A 249 3.83 -3.74 2.44
CA SER A 249 3.27 -3.10 3.63
C SER A 249 3.06 -4.07 4.80
N VAL A 250 3.13 -3.53 6.02
CA VAL A 250 2.67 -4.16 7.28
C VAL A 250 1.24 -3.76 7.67
N GLY A 251 0.61 -2.81 6.98
CA GLY A 251 -0.75 -2.32 7.27
C GLY A 251 -0.82 -0.93 7.92
N ILE A 252 0.32 -0.26 8.19
CA ILE A 252 0.36 1.13 8.69
C ILE A 252 0.35 2.13 7.53
N GLN A 253 1.29 1.95 6.59
CA GLN A 253 1.42 2.77 5.38
C GLN A 253 1.22 1.89 4.15
N SER A 254 0.72 2.45 3.05
CA SER A 254 0.48 1.68 1.83
C SER A 254 1.75 1.04 1.27
N HIS A 255 2.89 1.72 1.33
CA HIS A 255 4.12 1.21 0.75
C HIS A 255 5.35 1.55 1.60
N PHE A 256 6.21 0.56 1.87
CA PHE A 256 7.56 0.73 2.37
C PHE A 256 8.52 -0.16 1.58
N ALA A 257 9.36 0.44 0.73
CA ALA A 257 10.29 -0.27 -0.14
C ALA A 257 11.28 -1.17 0.61
N GLY A 258 11.65 -0.79 1.85
CA GLY A 258 12.62 -1.53 2.66
C GLY A 258 12.22 -2.98 2.95
N PHE A 259 10.92 -3.32 2.96
CA PHE A 259 10.48 -4.71 3.12
C PHE A 259 10.79 -5.57 1.90
N LEU A 260 10.53 -5.07 0.69
CA LEU A 260 10.85 -5.79 -0.54
C LEU A 260 12.37 -5.89 -0.73
N GLN A 261 13.11 -4.80 -0.45
CA GLN A 261 14.58 -4.77 -0.48
C GLN A 261 15.18 -5.81 0.48
N TYR A 262 14.65 -5.91 1.69
CA TYR A 262 15.11 -6.89 2.69
C TYR A 262 15.00 -8.33 2.18
N ILE A 263 13.87 -8.69 1.57
CA ILE A 263 13.67 -10.07 1.09
C ILE A 263 14.48 -10.32 -0.17
N ASN A 264 14.54 -9.36 -1.09
CA ASN A 264 15.31 -9.51 -2.33
C ASN A 264 16.81 -9.68 -2.04
N ALA A 265 17.34 -9.05 -0.98
CA ALA A 265 18.72 -9.25 -0.53
C ALA A 265 19.03 -10.67 -0.05
N ILE A 266 17.98 -11.45 0.27
CA ILE A 266 18.09 -12.84 0.75
C ILE A 266 17.65 -13.82 -0.34
N ARG A 267 16.71 -13.40 -1.18
CA ARG A 267 16.05 -14.15 -2.24
C ARG A 267 15.85 -13.28 -3.47
N HIS A 268 16.85 -13.26 -4.35
CA HIS A 268 16.81 -12.47 -5.58
C HIS A 268 15.61 -12.82 -6.48
N ASP A 269 15.12 -14.06 -6.41
CA ASP A 269 13.96 -14.57 -7.15
C ASP A 269 12.60 -14.08 -6.61
N PHE A 270 12.54 -13.40 -5.47
CA PHE A 270 11.29 -13.14 -4.77
C PHE A 270 10.34 -12.22 -5.54
N ALA A 271 10.82 -11.08 -6.01
CA ALA A 271 10.03 -10.16 -6.82
C ALA A 271 9.56 -10.80 -8.14
N GLY A 272 10.46 -11.49 -8.85
CA GLY A 272 10.13 -12.23 -10.07
C GLY A 272 9.07 -13.29 -9.84
N ASN A 273 9.14 -14.03 -8.74
CA ASN A 273 8.13 -15.01 -8.35
C ASN A 273 6.76 -14.39 -8.04
N ILE A 274 6.70 -13.18 -7.48
CA ILE A 274 5.42 -12.46 -7.27
C ILE A 274 4.79 -12.15 -8.63
N LEU A 275 5.57 -11.64 -9.59
CA LEU A 275 5.08 -11.33 -10.94
C LEU A 275 4.63 -12.59 -11.69
N LYS A 276 5.39 -13.69 -11.62
CA LYS A 276 5.01 -15.00 -12.17
C LYS A 276 3.70 -15.51 -11.57
N LYS A 277 3.50 -15.35 -10.26
CA LYS A 277 2.23 -15.70 -9.59
C LYS A 277 1.08 -14.79 -10.02
N ALA A 278 1.32 -13.50 -10.20
CA ALA A 278 0.31 -12.57 -10.70
C ALA A 278 -0.12 -12.94 -12.12
N GLN A 279 0.81 -13.28 -13.01
CA GLN A 279 0.50 -13.77 -14.36
C GLN A 279 -0.36 -15.05 -14.30
N ASN A 280 0.08 -16.05 -13.53
CA ASN A 280 -0.66 -17.30 -13.36
C ASN A 280 -2.05 -17.09 -12.77
N TYR A 281 -2.19 -16.12 -11.86
CA TYR A 281 -3.46 -15.76 -11.28
C TYR A 281 -4.43 -15.18 -12.33
N ILE A 282 -3.95 -14.26 -13.18
CA ILE A 282 -4.74 -13.69 -14.27
C ILE A 282 -5.10 -14.75 -15.31
N ALA A 283 -4.16 -15.63 -15.67
CA ALA A 283 -4.41 -16.71 -16.63
C ALA A 283 -5.45 -17.73 -16.14
N LYS A 284 -5.56 -17.93 -14.82
CA LYS A 284 -6.56 -18.81 -14.18
C LYS A 284 -7.87 -18.11 -13.83
N ALA A 285 -7.89 -16.78 -13.86
CA ALA A 285 -9.11 -16.01 -13.61
C ALA A 285 -10.29 -16.32 -14.55
N PRO A 286 -10.13 -16.75 -15.82
CA PRO A 286 -11.25 -17.16 -16.68
C PRO A 286 -12.02 -18.38 -16.13
N GLU A 287 -11.33 -19.36 -15.54
CA GLU A 287 -11.97 -20.56 -14.96
C GLU A 287 -12.59 -20.27 -13.57
N GLU A 288 -11.98 -19.39 -12.77
CA GLU A 288 -12.56 -18.98 -11.49
C GLU A 288 -13.67 -17.91 -11.61
N LYS A 289 -13.84 -17.28 -12.79
CA LYS A 289 -14.92 -16.31 -13.05
C LYS A 289 -16.30 -16.95 -13.21
N GLU A 290 -16.38 -18.26 -13.52
CA GLU A 290 -17.63 -19.01 -13.34
C GLU A 290 -18.01 -19.15 -11.85
N ASN A 291 -17.03 -19.01 -10.94
CA ASN A 291 -17.20 -18.94 -9.50
C ASN A 291 -16.99 -17.51 -8.95
N GLY A 292 -17.67 -16.51 -9.54
CA GLY A 292 -18.07 -15.27 -8.85
C GLY A 292 -17.00 -14.30 -8.31
N ARG A 293 -15.70 -14.51 -8.56
CA ARG A 293 -14.64 -13.61 -8.04
C ARG A 293 -14.52 -12.33 -8.87
N LYS A 294 -15.09 -11.23 -8.35
CA LYS A 294 -15.03 -9.89 -8.92
C LYS A 294 -13.74 -9.18 -8.50
N HIS A 295 -13.04 -8.54 -9.42
CA HIS A 295 -11.79 -7.80 -9.16
C HIS A 295 -11.92 -6.35 -9.61
N GLY A 296 -11.53 -5.43 -8.72
CA GLY A 296 -11.63 -3.98 -8.86
C GLY A 296 -11.28 -3.31 -7.53
N LYS A 297 -11.05 -1.99 -7.56
CA LYS A 297 -10.75 -1.13 -6.39
C LYS A 297 -11.66 -1.45 -5.18
N TYR A 298 -12.91 -1.80 -5.45
CA TYR A 298 -13.95 -2.11 -4.47
C TYR A 298 -14.46 -3.56 -4.53
N SER A 299 -13.61 -4.53 -4.87
CA SER A 299 -14.00 -5.95 -5.03
C SER A 299 -14.75 -6.54 -3.82
N TYR A 300 -14.37 -6.16 -2.60
CA TYR A 300 -15.06 -6.58 -1.38
C TYR A 300 -16.47 -5.99 -1.23
N LEU A 301 -16.68 -4.76 -1.70
CA LEU A 301 -17.99 -4.13 -1.71
C LEU A 301 -18.90 -4.80 -2.75
N ALA A 302 -18.35 -5.13 -3.92
CA ALA A 302 -19.06 -5.88 -4.97
C ALA A 302 -19.44 -7.32 -4.55
N GLU A 303 -18.67 -7.94 -3.65
CA GLU A 303 -19.00 -9.23 -3.03
C GLU A 303 -20.21 -9.12 -2.08
N LYS A 304 -20.32 -8.03 -1.32
CA LYS A 304 -21.47 -7.79 -0.44
C LYS A 304 -22.75 -7.43 -1.20
N LEU A 305 -22.60 -6.88 -2.40
CA LEU A 305 -23.68 -6.53 -3.34
C LEU A 305 -23.96 -7.66 -4.35
N SER A 306 -23.60 -8.91 -4.05
CA SER A 306 -23.99 -10.04 -4.91
C SER A 306 -25.45 -10.44 -4.66
N LEU A 307 -26.26 -10.48 -5.71
CA LEU A 307 -27.61 -11.08 -5.64
C LEU A 307 -27.50 -12.60 -5.40
N PRO A 308 -28.46 -13.20 -4.67
CA PRO A 308 -28.51 -14.64 -4.43
C PRO A 308 -28.78 -15.40 -5.74
N GLN A 309 -28.33 -16.66 -5.82
CA GLN A 309 -28.60 -17.50 -6.99
C GLN A 309 -30.03 -18.03 -6.89
N ASN A 310 -30.91 -17.57 -7.78
CA ASN A 310 -32.30 -18.04 -7.83
C ASN A 310 -32.37 -19.51 -8.29
N GLN A 311 -32.47 -20.43 -7.34
CA GLN A 311 -32.93 -21.80 -7.59
C GLN A 311 -34.37 -21.94 -7.10
N VAL A 312 -35.32 -22.05 -8.05
CA VAL A 312 -36.72 -22.33 -7.73
C VAL A 312 -36.81 -23.74 -7.16
N SER A 313 -37.15 -23.87 -5.88
CA SER A 313 -37.31 -25.17 -5.23
C SER A 313 -38.65 -25.30 -4.53
N ASN A 314 -39.28 -26.47 -4.69
CA ASN A 314 -40.67 -26.71 -4.33
C ASN A 314 -40.88 -27.37 -2.96
N ASN A 315 -39.82 -27.62 -2.17
CA ASN A 315 -39.93 -28.29 -0.86
C ASN A 315 -39.64 -27.38 0.33
N ALA A 316 -40.14 -27.75 1.52
CA ALA A 316 -40.08 -26.96 2.74
C ALA A 316 -38.64 -26.68 3.23
N ASP A 317 -37.74 -27.67 3.11
CA ASP A 317 -36.33 -27.52 3.48
C ASP A 317 -35.59 -26.53 2.57
N ALA A 318 -35.91 -26.51 1.28
CA ALA A 318 -35.34 -25.55 0.36
C ALA A 318 -35.89 -24.13 0.57
N ARG A 319 -37.16 -23.98 0.95
CA ARG A 319 -37.71 -22.67 1.37
C ARG A 319 -37.02 -22.16 2.62
N ALA A 320 -36.78 -23.01 3.63
CA ALA A 320 -36.04 -22.63 4.83
C ALA A 320 -34.59 -22.23 4.51
N ARG A 321 -33.93 -22.91 3.57
CA ARG A 321 -32.60 -22.52 3.08
C ARG A 321 -32.62 -21.20 2.32
N GLN A 322 -33.61 -20.97 1.47
CA GLN A 322 -33.79 -19.73 0.71
C GLN A 322 -34.10 -18.53 1.63
N ASP A 323 -34.90 -18.73 2.67
CA ASP A 323 -35.19 -17.73 3.70
C ASP A 323 -33.93 -17.37 4.49
N ALA A 324 -33.11 -18.36 4.84
CA ALA A 324 -31.83 -18.16 5.51
C ALA A 324 -30.81 -17.44 4.61
N GLU A 325 -30.75 -17.78 3.32
CA GLU A 325 -29.88 -17.13 2.34
C GLU A 325 -30.31 -15.68 2.07
N SER A 326 -31.61 -15.42 1.96
CA SER A 326 -32.18 -14.08 1.80
C SER A 326 -31.91 -13.21 3.04
N SER A 327 -32.08 -13.78 4.24
CA SER A 327 -31.75 -13.12 5.51
C SER A 327 -30.26 -12.79 5.62
N GLY A 328 -29.40 -13.75 5.23
CA GLY A 328 -27.96 -13.53 5.16
C GLY A 328 -27.55 -12.48 4.13
N THR A 329 -28.29 -12.36 3.03
CA THR A 329 -28.07 -11.37 1.98
C THR A 329 -28.43 -9.96 2.44
N ILE A 330 -29.57 -9.78 3.11
CA ILE A 330 -29.97 -8.48 3.66
C ILE A 330 -28.97 -7.98 4.71
N ALA A 331 -28.44 -8.88 5.55
CA ALA A 331 -27.38 -8.52 6.48
C ALA A 331 -26.08 -8.07 5.77
N LYS A 332 -25.77 -8.63 4.59
CA LYS A 332 -24.63 -8.18 3.76
C LYS A 332 -24.84 -6.76 3.23
N TYR A 333 -26.08 -6.35 2.93
CA TYR A 333 -26.37 -4.99 2.44
C TYR A 333 -26.12 -3.90 3.49
N LEU A 334 -26.52 -4.12 4.74
CA LEU A 334 -26.14 -3.22 5.84
C LEU A 334 -24.61 -3.10 5.96
N SER A 335 -23.92 -4.23 5.84
CA SER A 335 -22.46 -4.26 5.87
C SER A 335 -21.83 -3.60 4.62
N ALA A 336 -22.51 -3.58 3.47
CA ALA A 336 -22.06 -2.84 2.30
C ALA A 336 -22.09 -1.33 2.55
N ILE A 337 -23.14 -0.83 3.21
CA ILE A 337 -23.24 0.58 3.64
C ILE A 337 -22.11 0.92 4.62
N GLU A 338 -21.88 0.10 5.65
CA GLU A 338 -20.81 0.31 6.62
C GLU A 338 -19.43 0.40 5.94
N VAL A 339 -19.17 -0.48 4.96
CA VAL A 339 -17.92 -0.48 4.19
C VAL A 339 -17.81 0.73 3.27
N ALA A 340 -18.89 1.13 2.62
CA ALA A 340 -18.89 2.31 1.75
C ALA A 340 -18.60 3.59 2.56
N LEU A 341 -19.21 3.72 3.74
CA LEU A 341 -18.94 4.81 4.68
C LEU A 341 -17.51 4.77 5.22
N ASP A 342 -16.98 3.59 5.53
CA ASP A 342 -15.57 3.41 5.94
C ASP A 342 -14.61 3.92 4.85
N ILE A 343 -14.81 3.48 3.60
CA ILE A 343 -14.02 3.94 2.45
C ILE A 343 -14.12 5.46 2.28
N TYR A 344 -15.34 6.00 2.30
CA TYR A 344 -15.59 7.43 2.17
C TYR A 344 -14.86 8.25 3.25
N LEU A 345 -14.98 7.84 4.51
CA LEU A 345 -14.31 8.51 5.65
C LEU A 345 -12.80 8.32 5.67
N GLN A 346 -12.26 7.27 5.05
CA GLN A 346 -10.81 7.12 4.88
C GLN A 346 -10.27 8.02 3.76
N GLN A 347 -11.08 8.32 2.75
CA GLN A 347 -10.71 9.22 1.65
C GLN A 347 -10.81 10.70 2.06
N ILE A 348 -11.71 11.03 2.98
CA ILE A 348 -11.93 12.39 3.47
C ILE A 348 -11.30 12.53 4.85
N GLU A 349 -10.23 13.32 4.93
CA GLU A 349 -9.58 13.63 6.20
C GLU A 349 -10.59 14.25 7.19
N ILE A 350 -10.66 13.67 8.39
CA ILE A 350 -11.55 14.12 9.47
C ILE A 350 -10.95 15.38 10.10
N PRO A 351 -11.70 16.48 10.23
CA PRO A 351 -11.20 17.70 10.85
C PRO A 351 -10.72 17.47 12.30
N ASP A 352 -9.53 17.98 12.64
CA ASP A 352 -9.00 17.89 14.00
C ASP A 352 -9.91 18.56 15.03
N SER A 353 -10.61 19.64 14.65
CA SER A 353 -11.60 20.32 15.50
C SER A 353 -12.75 19.40 15.92
N LEU A 354 -13.22 18.56 14.99
CA LEU A 354 -14.26 17.58 15.27
C LEU A 354 -13.72 16.48 16.19
N LEU A 355 -12.54 15.94 15.91
CA LEU A 355 -11.91 14.91 16.74
C LEU A 355 -11.64 15.41 18.17
N ASN A 356 -11.18 16.64 18.32
CA ASN A 356 -10.94 17.27 19.62
C ASN A 356 -12.25 17.48 20.39
N SER A 357 -13.31 17.91 19.71
CA SER A 357 -14.65 18.03 20.33
C SER A 357 -15.14 16.68 20.85
N LEU A 358 -14.97 15.62 20.07
CA LEU A 358 -15.35 14.26 20.46
C LEU A 358 -14.49 13.71 21.62
N HIS A 359 -13.23 14.14 21.71
CA HIS A 359 -12.30 13.71 22.76
C HIS A 359 -12.64 14.32 24.12
N ILE A 360 -13.04 15.59 24.14
CA ILE A 360 -13.29 16.35 25.37
C ILE A 360 -14.63 15.97 26.01
N GLN A 361 -15.59 15.53 25.21
CA GLN A 361 -16.96 15.23 25.64
C GLN A 361 -17.16 13.73 25.90
N ASN A 362 -18.16 13.41 26.75
CA ASN A 362 -18.56 12.03 26.97
C ASN A 362 -19.35 11.48 25.76
N ALA A 363 -19.50 10.15 25.70
CA ALA A 363 -20.09 9.48 24.56
C ALA A 363 -21.55 9.85 24.24
N VAL A 364 -22.31 10.30 25.24
CA VAL A 364 -23.72 10.71 25.07
C VAL A 364 -23.79 12.12 24.49
N ASP A 365 -22.97 13.04 24.99
CA ASP A 365 -22.94 14.43 24.50
C ASP A 365 -22.34 14.51 23.09
N ASN A 366 -21.34 13.68 22.78
CA ASN A 366 -20.87 13.45 21.42
C ASN A 366 -22.00 13.04 20.47
N GLY A 367 -22.85 12.13 20.93
CA GLY A 367 -24.03 11.70 20.21
C GLY A 367 -24.98 12.84 19.89
N LYS A 368 -25.30 13.67 20.89
CA LYS A 368 -26.14 14.86 20.73
C LYS A 368 -25.52 15.87 19.77
N LEU A 369 -24.23 16.15 19.90
CA LEU A 369 -23.50 17.09 19.03
C LEU A 369 -23.58 16.66 17.57
N LEU A 370 -23.24 15.41 17.28
CA LEU A 370 -23.27 14.87 15.92
C LEU A 370 -24.70 14.82 15.36
N PHE A 371 -25.70 14.59 16.21
CA PHE A 371 -27.10 14.61 15.79
C PHE A 371 -27.57 16.03 15.45
N GLN A 372 -27.21 17.03 16.27
CA GLN A 372 -27.50 18.45 15.97
C GLN A 372 -26.82 18.89 14.67
N MET A 373 -25.56 18.51 14.46
CA MET A 373 -24.86 18.72 13.19
C MET A 373 -25.62 18.10 12.02
N ALA A 374 -26.13 16.88 12.18
CA ALA A 374 -26.89 16.19 11.15
C ALA A 374 -28.24 16.86 10.85
N GLN A 375 -28.96 17.35 11.87
CA GLN A 375 -30.21 18.10 11.67
C GLN A 375 -29.98 19.39 10.86
N ASN A 376 -28.84 20.04 11.08
CA ASN A 376 -28.47 21.26 10.34
C ASN A 376 -28.07 21.01 8.88
N LEU A 377 -27.90 19.75 8.45
CA LEU A 377 -27.64 19.40 7.05
C LEU A 377 -28.89 19.49 6.16
N GLY A 378 -30.08 19.67 6.73
CA GLY A 378 -31.33 19.77 5.97
C GLY A 378 -31.81 18.45 5.36
N ILE A 379 -31.35 17.31 5.89
CA ILE A 379 -31.77 15.97 5.43
C ILE A 379 -33.19 15.68 5.92
N ARG A 380 -34.10 15.40 4.99
CA ARG A 380 -35.49 15.02 5.31
C ARG A 380 -35.52 13.65 6.00
N GLY A 381 -36.24 13.51 7.12
CA GLY A 381 -36.36 12.24 7.85
C GLY A 381 -35.23 11.96 8.84
N MET A 382 -34.38 12.95 9.13
CA MET A 382 -33.22 12.79 10.03
C MET A 382 -33.60 12.37 11.46
N ASP A 383 -34.78 12.77 11.94
CA ASP A 383 -35.25 12.45 13.30
C ASP A 383 -35.42 10.94 13.53
N VAL A 384 -35.78 10.19 12.48
CA VAL A 384 -35.92 8.72 12.53
C VAL A 384 -34.57 8.05 12.81
N MET A 385 -33.45 8.70 12.48
CA MET A 385 -32.09 8.19 12.64
C MET A 385 -31.44 8.53 13.97
N GLN A 386 -32.11 9.25 14.86
CA GLN A 386 -31.61 9.56 16.22
C GLN A 386 -31.03 8.33 16.95
N PRO A 387 -31.58 7.10 16.85
CA PRO A 387 -31.00 5.92 17.51
C PRO A 387 -29.57 5.57 17.08
N LEU A 388 -29.11 6.00 15.89
CA LEU A 388 -27.74 5.78 15.44
C LEU A 388 -26.72 6.63 16.21
N PHE A 389 -27.17 7.72 16.83
CA PHE A 389 -26.33 8.71 17.53
C PHE A 389 -26.23 8.49 19.04
N HIS A 390 -26.92 7.48 19.60
CA HIS A 390 -27.14 7.39 21.04
C HIS A 390 -25.85 7.35 21.88
N ILE A 391 -24.81 6.66 21.40
CA ILE A 391 -23.52 6.54 22.09
C ILE A 391 -22.41 6.55 21.05
N VAL A 392 -21.65 7.64 20.98
CA VAL A 392 -20.48 7.78 20.10
C VAL A 392 -19.28 8.17 20.95
N SER A 393 -18.48 7.19 21.37
CA SER A 393 -17.27 7.48 22.15
C SER A 393 -16.07 7.75 21.25
N TYR A 394 -15.18 8.64 21.71
CA TYR A 394 -13.90 8.87 21.06
C TYR A 394 -13.07 7.57 20.94
N GLU A 395 -13.14 6.70 21.96
CA GLU A 395 -12.48 5.39 21.94
C GLU A 395 -12.99 4.51 20.81
N SER A 396 -14.29 4.57 20.49
CA SER A 396 -14.90 3.81 19.40
C SER A 396 -14.42 4.31 18.03
N VAL A 397 -14.30 5.63 17.87
CA VAL A 397 -13.70 6.26 16.69
C VAL A 397 -12.22 5.86 16.57
N LYS A 398 -11.44 5.96 17.66
CA LYS A 398 -10.03 5.54 17.68
C LYS A 398 -9.85 4.05 17.39
N LYS A 399 -10.75 3.19 17.89
CA LYS A 399 -10.74 1.75 17.65
C LYS A 399 -10.97 1.45 16.17
N TRP A 400 -11.93 2.14 15.55
CA TRP A 400 -12.15 2.05 14.10
C TRP A 400 -10.91 2.52 13.32
N GLN A 401 -10.35 3.69 13.62
CA GLN A 401 -9.12 4.21 12.98
C GLN A 401 -7.91 3.27 13.12
N ARG A 402 -7.84 2.44 14.16
CA ARG A 402 -6.81 1.41 14.37
C ARG A 402 -7.08 0.10 13.60
N GLY A 403 -8.00 0.11 12.65
CA GLY A 403 -8.36 -1.07 11.87
C GLY A 403 -9.42 -1.96 12.51
N GLY A 404 -10.22 -1.41 13.43
CA GLY A 404 -11.42 -2.08 13.97
C GLY A 404 -12.45 -2.44 12.88
N GLU A 405 -13.49 -3.17 13.26
CA GLU A 405 -14.60 -3.47 12.34
C GLU A 405 -15.45 -2.21 12.10
N PRO A 406 -15.78 -1.90 10.83
CA PRO A 406 -16.75 -0.86 10.49
C PRO A 406 -18.06 -1.07 11.24
N SER A 407 -18.61 0.00 11.81
CA SER A 407 -19.88 -0.04 12.51
C SER A 407 -20.72 1.18 12.16
N LEU A 408 -21.97 0.95 11.78
CA LEU A 408 -22.87 2.03 11.40
C LEU A 408 -23.03 3.09 12.51
N HIS A 409 -23.04 2.67 13.78
CA HIS A 409 -23.13 3.57 14.95
C HIS A 409 -21.95 4.52 15.12
N VAL A 410 -20.80 4.19 14.53
CA VAL A 410 -19.61 5.07 14.57
C VAL A 410 -19.52 5.86 13.27
N LEU A 411 -19.66 5.17 12.13
CA LEU A 411 -19.39 5.74 10.82
C LEU A 411 -20.47 6.71 10.36
N PHE A 412 -21.75 6.41 10.59
CA PHE A 412 -22.83 7.27 10.13
C PHE A 412 -22.86 8.61 10.88
N PRO A 413 -22.82 8.65 12.24
CA PRO A 413 -22.71 9.91 12.96
C PRO A 413 -21.47 10.71 12.60
N LEU A 414 -20.32 10.04 12.45
CA LEU A 414 -19.07 10.69 12.08
C LEU A 414 -19.11 11.27 10.67
N ALA A 415 -19.71 10.58 9.70
CA ALA A 415 -19.92 11.09 8.34
C ALA A 415 -20.81 12.34 8.34
N CYS A 416 -21.84 12.40 9.18
CA CYS A 416 -22.66 13.61 9.34
C CYS A 416 -21.83 14.78 9.91
N GLY A 417 -21.01 14.53 10.94
CA GLY A 417 -20.13 15.56 11.52
C GLY A 417 -19.07 16.07 10.53
N VAL A 418 -18.47 15.17 9.75
CA VAL A 418 -17.52 15.53 8.68
C VAL A 418 -18.22 16.36 7.61
N GLN A 419 -19.40 15.94 7.16
CA GLN A 419 -20.19 16.65 6.15
C GLN A 419 -20.59 18.05 6.61
N TYR A 420 -20.96 18.22 7.88
CA TYR A 420 -21.28 19.54 8.45
C TYR A 420 -20.03 20.45 8.48
N SER A 421 -18.88 19.88 8.84
CA SER A 421 -17.61 20.61 8.94
C SER A 421 -16.98 20.90 7.57
N ARG A 422 -17.21 20.03 6.59
CA ARG A 422 -16.69 20.08 5.22
C ARG A 422 -17.81 19.69 4.25
N PRO A 423 -18.65 20.64 3.81
CA PRO A 423 -19.77 20.34 2.94
C PRO A 423 -19.34 19.73 1.61
N SER A 424 -19.79 18.50 1.34
CA SER A 424 -19.63 17.80 0.05
C SER A 424 -20.98 17.38 -0.52
N GLN A 425 -21.15 17.38 -1.85
CA GLN A 425 -22.42 16.89 -2.42
C GLN A 425 -22.54 15.36 -2.35
N GLN A 426 -21.45 14.62 -2.19
CA GLN A 426 -21.40 13.16 -2.33
C GLN A 426 -22.25 12.45 -1.26
N PHE A 427 -22.01 12.76 0.02
CA PHE A 427 -22.74 12.13 1.13
C PHE A 427 -24.23 12.46 1.12
N LEU A 428 -24.58 13.73 0.86
CA LEU A 428 -25.99 14.16 0.79
C LEU A 428 -26.73 13.50 -0.38
N SER A 429 -26.09 13.41 -1.54
CA SER A 429 -26.64 12.72 -2.71
C SER A 429 -26.88 11.24 -2.39
N ALA A 430 -25.88 10.57 -1.81
CA ALA A 430 -26.02 9.17 -1.43
C ALA A 430 -27.18 8.93 -0.46
N LEU A 431 -27.28 9.73 0.60
CA LEU A 431 -28.33 9.58 1.60
C LEU A 431 -29.73 9.88 1.04
N SER A 432 -29.84 10.82 0.08
CA SER A 432 -31.10 11.11 -0.59
C SER A 432 -31.64 9.94 -1.42
N VAL A 433 -30.75 9.11 -1.97
CA VAL A 433 -31.13 7.93 -2.76
C VAL A 433 -31.51 6.75 -1.87
N LEU A 434 -30.80 6.56 -0.75
CA LEU A 434 -31.14 5.47 0.18
C LEU A 434 -32.42 5.76 0.96
N GLU A 435 -32.67 7.02 1.33
CA GLU A 435 -33.68 7.49 2.28
C GLU A 435 -33.41 7.03 3.74
N PRO A 436 -33.45 7.96 4.73
CA PRO A 436 -33.23 7.64 6.15
C PRO A 436 -34.08 6.49 6.71
N GLU A 437 -35.34 6.39 6.30
CA GLU A 437 -36.26 5.36 6.76
C GLU A 437 -35.81 3.96 6.32
N VAL A 438 -35.29 3.83 5.10
CA VAL A 438 -34.78 2.55 4.56
C VAL A 438 -33.51 2.14 5.31
N LEU A 439 -32.61 3.08 5.60
CA LEU A 439 -31.40 2.80 6.38
C LEU A 439 -31.76 2.25 7.77
N MET A 440 -32.77 2.84 8.43
CA MET A 440 -33.24 2.38 9.74
C MET A 440 -33.93 1.02 9.69
N ARG A 441 -34.66 0.71 8.61
CA ARG A 441 -35.19 -0.66 8.36
C ARG A 441 -34.06 -1.67 8.15
N LEU A 442 -33.06 -1.35 7.32
CA LEU A 442 -31.88 -2.21 7.13
C LEU A 442 -31.12 -2.46 8.44
N PHE A 443 -31.01 -1.43 9.26
CA PHE A 443 -30.39 -1.54 10.59
C PHE A 443 -31.19 -2.47 11.51
N SER A 444 -32.52 -2.38 11.52
CA SER A 444 -33.38 -3.26 12.32
C SER A 444 -33.34 -4.72 11.82
N TYR A 445 -33.35 -4.92 10.51
CA TYR A 445 -33.19 -6.24 9.86
C TYR A 445 -31.85 -6.88 10.23
N GLY A 446 -30.76 -6.12 10.14
CA GLY A 446 -29.42 -6.60 10.53
C GLY A 446 -29.36 -7.04 12.00
N LYS A 447 -30.04 -6.33 12.91
CA LYS A 447 -30.13 -6.71 14.33
C LYS A 447 -30.89 -8.02 14.52
N ILE A 448 -32.03 -8.21 13.85
CA ILE A 448 -32.83 -9.44 13.94
C ILE A 448 -32.02 -10.66 13.46
N VAL A 449 -31.34 -10.52 12.32
CA VAL A 449 -30.52 -11.60 11.74
C VAL A 449 -29.34 -11.96 12.66
N ARG A 450 -28.66 -10.96 13.25
CA ARG A 450 -27.54 -11.21 14.20
C ARG A 450 -27.96 -11.97 15.45
N HIS A 451 -29.21 -11.84 15.89
CA HIS A 451 -29.76 -12.55 17.05
C HIS A 451 -30.46 -13.87 16.67
N GLY A 452 -30.34 -14.34 15.43
CA GLY A 452 -30.94 -15.60 14.97
C GLY A 452 -32.47 -15.56 14.87
N GLY A 453 -33.05 -14.35 14.82
CA GLY A 453 -34.49 -14.17 14.68
C GLY A 453 -34.99 -14.40 13.26
N ARG A 454 -36.28 -14.71 13.12
CA ARG A 454 -36.94 -14.82 11.80
C ARG A 454 -37.14 -13.43 11.21
N LEU A 455 -36.55 -13.19 10.04
CA LEU A 455 -36.67 -11.93 9.32
C LEU A 455 -38.01 -11.85 8.60
N ASN A 456 -38.77 -10.79 8.87
CA ASN A 456 -39.99 -10.43 8.13
C ASN A 456 -39.77 -9.04 7.51
N LEU A 457 -39.74 -8.98 6.19
CA LEU A 457 -39.60 -7.71 5.46
C LEU A 457 -40.89 -6.89 5.57
N GLU A 458 -40.75 -5.56 5.58
CA GLU A 458 -41.90 -4.66 5.53
C GLU A 458 -42.57 -4.70 4.15
N LYS A 459 -43.84 -4.30 4.10
CA LYS A 459 -44.64 -4.35 2.88
C LYS A 459 -44.07 -3.40 1.83
N GLY A 460 -43.54 -3.94 0.72
CA GLY A 460 -42.91 -3.18 -0.36
C GLY A 460 -41.39 -3.36 -0.43
N ASP A 461 -40.77 -3.91 0.62
CA ASP A 461 -39.37 -4.29 0.62
C ASP A 461 -39.20 -5.70 0.03
N SER A 462 -38.26 -5.84 -0.91
CA SER A 462 -37.76 -7.12 -1.43
C SER A 462 -36.23 -7.10 -1.40
N VAL A 463 -35.60 -8.27 -1.52
CA VAL A 463 -34.13 -8.38 -1.56
C VAL A 463 -33.58 -7.55 -2.73
N GLU A 464 -34.25 -7.58 -3.89
CA GLU A 464 -33.89 -6.85 -5.10
C GLU A 464 -34.10 -5.33 -4.94
N ASN A 465 -35.25 -4.89 -4.42
CA ASN A 465 -35.51 -3.46 -4.23
C ASN A 465 -34.55 -2.82 -3.23
N ILE A 466 -34.20 -3.55 -2.16
CA ILE A 466 -33.19 -3.11 -1.19
C ILE A 466 -31.80 -3.12 -1.84
N HIS A 467 -31.47 -4.15 -2.62
CA HIS A 467 -30.21 -4.21 -3.36
C HIS A 467 -30.00 -2.96 -4.21
N ASP A 468 -30.98 -2.58 -5.03
CA ASP A 468 -30.86 -1.47 -5.97
C ASP A 468 -30.65 -0.14 -5.23
N ARG A 469 -31.42 0.11 -4.15
CA ARG A 469 -31.23 1.29 -3.30
C ARG A 469 -29.85 1.35 -2.66
N VAL A 470 -29.33 0.21 -2.20
CA VAL A 470 -28.00 0.13 -1.57
C VAL A 470 -26.90 0.28 -2.62
N GLU A 471 -27.06 -0.30 -3.81
CA GLU A 471 -26.12 -0.13 -4.92
C GLU A 471 -26.07 1.34 -5.36
N ASP A 472 -27.21 2.03 -5.46
CA ASP A 472 -27.26 3.43 -5.85
C ASP A 472 -26.71 4.37 -4.75
N PHE A 473 -26.94 4.04 -3.47
CA PHE A 473 -26.25 4.69 -2.35
C PHE A 473 -24.74 4.58 -2.49
N VAL A 474 -24.24 3.37 -2.76
CA VAL A 474 -22.81 3.11 -2.92
C VAL A 474 -22.24 3.86 -4.12
N LYS A 475 -22.91 3.84 -5.28
CA LYS A 475 -22.47 4.58 -6.49
C LYS A 475 -22.44 6.09 -6.26
N SER A 476 -23.41 6.62 -5.51
CA SER A 476 -23.48 8.04 -5.18
C SER A 476 -22.39 8.46 -4.20
N LEU A 477 -22.06 7.60 -3.24
CA LEU A 477 -21.03 7.86 -2.24
C LEU A 477 -19.61 7.63 -2.79
N LEU A 478 -19.44 6.66 -3.69
CA LEU A 478 -18.19 6.25 -4.33
C LEU A 478 -18.36 6.27 -5.87
N PRO A 479 -18.23 7.44 -6.52
CA PRO A 479 -18.55 7.61 -7.96
C PRO A 479 -17.72 6.75 -8.91
N ASP A 480 -16.55 6.28 -8.47
CA ASP A 480 -15.67 5.39 -9.21
C ASP A 480 -16.00 3.89 -9.00
N PHE A 481 -17.08 3.58 -8.27
CA PHE A 481 -17.65 2.24 -8.16
C PHE A 481 -18.53 1.92 -9.37
N SER A 482 -18.12 0.95 -10.20
CA SER A 482 -18.83 0.59 -11.43
C SER A 482 -19.96 -0.45 -11.26
N GLY A 483 -20.32 -0.85 -10.03
CA GLY A 483 -21.41 -1.82 -9.80
C GLY A 483 -21.20 -3.19 -10.44
N ASN A 484 -22.23 -4.04 -10.36
CA ASN A 484 -22.26 -5.34 -11.05
C ASN A 484 -22.73 -5.22 -12.51
N THR A 485 -23.40 -4.13 -12.85
CA THR A 485 -23.97 -3.83 -14.17
C THR A 485 -22.98 -3.16 -15.13
N GLY A 486 -21.84 -2.68 -14.63
CA GLY A 486 -20.81 -1.97 -15.39
C GLY A 486 -19.66 -2.81 -15.95
N MET A 487 -19.70 -4.15 -15.85
CA MET A 487 -18.96 -4.96 -16.82
C MET A 487 -19.78 -4.96 -18.12
N GLN A 488 -19.74 -3.83 -18.84
CA GLN A 488 -19.80 -3.93 -20.29
C GLN A 488 -18.90 -5.10 -20.67
N LEU A 489 -19.41 -5.97 -21.55
CA LEU A 489 -18.59 -6.87 -22.33
C LEU A 489 -17.55 -6.03 -23.08
N VAL A 490 -16.51 -5.56 -22.39
CA VAL A 490 -15.27 -5.13 -23.02
C VAL A 490 -14.81 -6.39 -23.70
N ASN A 491 -14.90 -6.37 -25.03
CA ASN A 491 -14.59 -7.47 -25.92
C ASN A 491 -13.55 -8.40 -25.29
N LYS A 492 -14.00 -9.61 -24.92
CA LYS A 492 -13.29 -10.69 -24.22
C LYS A 492 -11.98 -11.15 -24.90
N THR A 493 -11.54 -10.46 -25.94
CA THR A 493 -10.42 -10.83 -26.82
C THR A 493 -9.22 -9.89 -26.71
N ALA A 494 -9.34 -8.68 -26.15
CA ALA A 494 -8.21 -7.76 -26.00
C ALA A 494 -7.64 -7.80 -24.57
N MET A 495 -6.41 -8.33 -24.42
CA MET A 495 -5.66 -8.24 -23.17
C MET A 495 -5.51 -6.79 -22.72
N SER A 496 -5.66 -6.52 -21.41
CA SER A 496 -5.42 -5.17 -20.89
C SER A 496 -3.96 -4.75 -21.05
N ALA A 497 -3.68 -3.44 -21.14
CA ALA A 497 -2.31 -2.93 -21.23
C ALA A 497 -1.43 -3.41 -20.04
N THR A 498 -2.00 -3.47 -18.84
CA THR A 498 -1.34 -4.02 -17.64
C THR A 498 -0.95 -5.49 -17.84
N GLU A 499 -1.87 -6.30 -18.38
CA GLU A 499 -1.65 -7.73 -18.61
C GLU A 499 -0.59 -7.97 -19.71
N GLN A 500 -0.63 -7.20 -20.79
CA GLN A 500 0.41 -7.24 -21.84
C GLN A 500 1.79 -6.93 -21.28
N ARG A 501 1.91 -5.87 -20.47
CA ARG A 501 3.17 -5.49 -19.81
C ARG A 501 3.63 -6.57 -18.83
N LEU A 502 2.73 -7.16 -18.05
CA LEU A 502 3.06 -8.21 -17.09
C LEU A 502 3.59 -9.45 -17.81
N ASN A 503 2.94 -9.84 -18.91
CA ASN A 503 3.36 -10.97 -19.72
C ASN A 503 4.73 -10.74 -20.37
N ALA A 504 4.97 -9.53 -20.90
CA ALA A 504 6.27 -9.15 -21.44
C ALA A 504 7.38 -9.24 -20.39
N ARG A 505 7.13 -8.72 -19.19
CA ARG A 505 8.10 -8.76 -18.08
C ARG A 505 8.38 -10.16 -17.59
N VAL A 506 7.35 -10.97 -17.38
CA VAL A 506 7.55 -12.37 -16.95
C VAL A 506 8.26 -13.18 -18.02
N TRP A 507 7.96 -12.95 -19.30
CA TRP A 507 8.71 -13.56 -20.40
C TRP A 507 10.19 -13.17 -20.35
N LEU A 508 10.50 -11.87 -20.15
CA LEU A 508 11.87 -11.38 -20.10
C LEU A 508 12.63 -11.96 -18.89
N LEU A 509 12.00 -11.99 -17.71
CA LEU A 509 12.50 -12.65 -16.50
C LEU A 509 12.84 -14.13 -16.74
N ASN A 510 11.94 -14.87 -17.38
CA ASN A 510 12.18 -16.29 -17.70
C ASN A 510 13.28 -16.46 -18.75
N SER A 511 13.41 -15.50 -19.67
CA SER A 511 14.39 -15.55 -20.75
C SER A 511 15.79 -15.27 -20.25
N LEU A 512 15.98 -14.25 -19.39
CA LEU A 512 17.27 -13.83 -18.86
C LEU A 512 17.68 -14.61 -17.59
N GLY A 513 16.72 -14.98 -16.75
CA GLY A 513 16.96 -15.40 -15.37
C GLY A 513 16.89 -14.21 -14.40
N ASP A 514 16.55 -14.48 -13.14
CA ASP A 514 16.29 -13.43 -12.14
C ASP A 514 17.54 -12.58 -11.81
N GLU A 515 18.75 -13.16 -11.88
CA GLU A 515 20.02 -12.49 -11.61
C GLU A 515 20.39 -11.49 -12.71
N ILE A 516 20.56 -11.96 -13.95
CA ILE A 516 20.83 -11.12 -15.13
C ILE A 516 19.77 -10.04 -15.30
N TYR A 517 18.48 -10.41 -15.13
CA TYR A 517 17.41 -9.42 -15.19
C TYR A 517 17.57 -8.32 -14.15
N SER A 518 18.03 -8.64 -12.93
CA SER A 518 18.20 -7.64 -11.88
C SER A 518 19.35 -6.67 -12.16
N ASN A 519 20.40 -7.13 -12.85
CA ASN A 519 21.60 -6.35 -13.14
C ASN A 519 21.43 -5.37 -14.32
N ILE A 520 20.63 -5.73 -15.32
CA ILE A 520 20.38 -4.87 -16.49
C ILE A 520 19.59 -3.61 -16.07
N PRO A 521 19.92 -2.41 -16.59
CA PRO A 521 19.21 -1.19 -16.20
C PRO A 521 17.79 -1.10 -16.79
N ASP A 522 16.96 -0.23 -16.19
CA ASP A 522 15.52 -0.20 -16.48
C ASP A 522 15.16 0.30 -17.88
N LYS A 523 16.04 1.06 -18.54
CA LYS A 523 15.78 1.53 -19.91
C LYS A 523 15.85 0.36 -20.89
N GLU A 524 16.84 -0.49 -20.72
CA GLU A 524 17.14 -1.69 -21.49
C GLU A 524 16.02 -2.71 -21.30
N LYS A 525 15.61 -2.97 -20.03
CA LYS A 525 14.43 -3.80 -19.72
C LYS A 525 13.19 -3.34 -20.47
N LYS A 526 12.89 -2.04 -20.47
CA LYS A 526 11.72 -1.47 -21.15
C LYS A 526 11.78 -1.67 -22.67
N GLN A 527 12.96 -1.55 -23.29
CA GLN A 527 13.12 -1.84 -24.72
C GLN A 527 12.89 -3.33 -25.02
N LEU A 528 13.46 -4.23 -24.23
CA LEU A 528 13.28 -5.67 -24.39
C LEU A 528 11.81 -6.09 -24.19
N GLU A 529 11.13 -5.52 -23.19
CA GLU A 529 9.69 -5.72 -22.98
C GLU A 529 8.85 -5.22 -24.17
N ARG A 530 9.19 -4.07 -24.74
CA ARG A 530 8.51 -3.53 -25.94
C ARG A 530 8.63 -4.49 -27.12
N SER A 531 9.79 -5.12 -27.31
CA SER A 531 9.99 -6.14 -28.36
C SER A 531 9.03 -7.33 -28.21
N PHE A 532 8.64 -7.67 -26.97
CA PHE A 532 7.68 -8.74 -26.73
C PHE A 532 6.27 -8.36 -27.17
N ILE A 533 5.80 -7.19 -26.73
CA ILE A 533 4.46 -6.69 -27.01
C ILE A 533 4.23 -6.62 -28.52
N VAL A 534 5.18 -6.06 -29.26
CA VAL A 534 5.09 -5.93 -30.71
C VAL A 534 5.03 -7.29 -31.42
N SER A 535 5.86 -8.26 -31.04
CA SER A 535 5.85 -9.60 -31.68
C SER A 535 4.57 -10.41 -31.44
N SER A 536 3.77 -10.03 -30.44
CA SER A 536 2.51 -10.69 -30.11
C SER A 536 1.35 -10.22 -30.98
N THR A 537 1.48 -9.03 -31.58
CA THR A 537 0.53 -8.41 -32.50
C THR A 537 1.12 -8.44 -33.91
N VAL A 538 0.58 -9.26 -34.82
CA VAL A 538 1.08 -9.38 -36.20
C VAL A 538 0.64 -8.15 -37.02
N ASP A 539 1.12 -6.97 -36.64
CA ASP A 539 0.89 -5.71 -37.35
C ASP A 539 2.21 -5.27 -38.01
N ALA A 540 2.21 -5.20 -39.33
CA ALA A 540 3.36 -4.79 -40.13
C ALA A 540 3.85 -3.37 -39.75
N ASN A 541 2.96 -2.51 -39.22
CA ASN A 541 3.32 -1.17 -38.77
C ASN A 541 4.21 -1.16 -37.52
N LEU A 542 4.23 -2.26 -36.77
CA LEU A 542 5.01 -2.36 -35.54
C LEU A 542 6.39 -3.02 -35.74
N ILE A 543 6.67 -3.62 -36.90
CA ILE A 543 7.95 -4.30 -37.16
C ILE A 543 9.15 -3.34 -37.00
N SER A 544 9.01 -2.10 -37.47
CA SER A 544 10.04 -1.07 -37.31
C SER A 544 10.30 -0.74 -35.83
N ASP A 545 9.23 -0.64 -35.04
CA ASP A 545 9.30 -0.44 -33.58
C ASP A 545 9.97 -1.62 -32.87
N PHE A 546 9.72 -2.86 -33.31
CA PHE A 546 10.37 -4.06 -32.78
C PHE A 546 11.87 -4.04 -33.05
N LEU A 547 12.28 -3.80 -34.30
CA LEU A 547 13.69 -3.78 -34.70
C LEU A 547 14.43 -2.64 -34.00
N LEU A 548 13.78 -1.48 -33.86
CA LEU A 548 14.31 -0.36 -33.08
C LEU A 548 14.49 -0.75 -31.61
N ALA A 549 13.52 -1.44 -31.01
CA ALA A 549 13.58 -1.83 -29.60
C ALA A 549 14.73 -2.81 -29.31
N ILE A 550 14.87 -3.89 -30.10
CA ILE A 550 15.97 -4.85 -29.91
C ILE A 550 17.35 -4.24 -30.21
N SER A 551 17.45 -3.38 -31.24
CA SER A 551 18.68 -2.67 -31.56
C SER A 551 19.05 -1.68 -30.46
N SER A 552 18.09 -0.93 -29.92
CA SER A 552 18.32 0.04 -28.85
C SER A 552 18.75 -0.65 -27.55
N ALA A 553 18.19 -1.82 -27.25
CA ALA A 553 18.60 -2.60 -26.08
C ALA A 553 20.08 -3.02 -26.16
N LEU A 554 20.54 -3.50 -27.32
CA LEU A 554 21.96 -3.85 -27.51
C LEU A 554 22.88 -2.62 -27.54
N GLU A 555 22.44 -1.52 -28.16
CA GLU A 555 23.21 -0.27 -28.16
C GLU A 555 23.46 0.22 -26.74
N LEU A 556 22.41 0.25 -25.90
CA LEU A 556 22.54 0.63 -24.49
C LEU A 556 23.49 -0.29 -23.72
N GLU A 557 23.40 -1.60 -23.94
CA GLU A 557 24.25 -2.59 -23.28
C GLU A 557 25.73 -2.42 -23.65
N LEU A 558 26.02 -2.28 -24.95
CA LEU A 558 27.37 -2.07 -25.44
C LEU A 558 27.94 -0.70 -25.03
N VAL A 559 27.10 0.33 -24.96
CA VAL A 559 27.48 1.65 -24.41
C VAL A 559 27.91 1.50 -22.96
N ASN A 560 27.14 0.80 -22.14
CA ASN A 560 27.48 0.59 -20.73
C ASN A 560 28.84 -0.11 -20.60
N ILE A 561 29.15 -1.09 -21.44
CA ILE A 561 30.46 -1.78 -21.41
C ILE A 561 31.59 -0.87 -21.90
N THR A 562 31.41 -0.22 -23.04
CA THR A 562 32.48 0.58 -23.68
C THR A 562 32.78 1.87 -22.95
N HIS A 563 31.83 2.41 -22.16
CA HIS A 563 32.03 3.63 -21.38
C HIS A 563 33.13 3.51 -20.32
N PHE A 564 33.31 2.31 -19.75
CA PHE A 564 34.26 2.08 -18.65
C PHE A 564 35.62 1.55 -19.13
N LEU A 565 35.80 1.30 -20.43
CA LEU A 565 36.97 0.62 -20.96
C LEU A 565 37.76 1.45 -21.97
N ASN A 566 39.08 1.22 -21.99
CA ASN A 566 39.95 1.81 -22.99
C ASN A 566 39.74 1.15 -24.36
N VAL A 567 38.93 1.78 -25.21
CA VAL A 567 38.70 1.36 -26.59
C VAL A 567 39.92 1.69 -27.45
N VAL A 568 40.42 0.70 -28.21
CA VAL A 568 41.42 0.92 -29.26
C VAL A 568 40.91 1.97 -30.24
N ARG A 569 41.68 3.03 -30.53
CA ARG A 569 41.21 4.17 -31.35
C ARG A 569 41.25 3.92 -32.85
N ASP A 570 42.10 3.00 -33.31
CA ASP A 570 42.23 2.68 -34.74
C ASP A 570 41.28 1.54 -35.13
N MET A 571 40.23 1.89 -35.86
CA MET A 571 39.23 0.95 -36.38
C MET A 571 39.86 -0.18 -37.22
N SER A 572 40.88 0.13 -38.00
CA SER A 572 41.52 -0.81 -38.92
C SER A 572 42.23 -1.93 -38.17
N VAL A 573 42.81 -1.61 -37.01
CA VAL A 573 43.44 -2.60 -36.13
C VAL A 573 42.38 -3.55 -35.58
N VAL A 574 41.24 -3.04 -35.13
CA VAL A 574 40.15 -3.87 -34.58
C VAL A 574 39.52 -4.75 -35.66
N GLN A 575 39.24 -4.21 -36.83
CA GLN A 575 38.70 -4.99 -37.96
C GLN A 575 39.67 -6.10 -38.38
N ARG A 576 40.98 -5.81 -38.49
CA ARG A 576 41.99 -6.83 -38.81
C ARG A 576 42.04 -7.93 -37.75
N ARG A 577 42.01 -7.58 -36.46
CA ARG A 577 41.97 -8.57 -35.36
C ARG A 577 40.76 -9.50 -35.47
N LEU A 578 39.58 -8.96 -35.80
CA LEU A 578 38.38 -9.76 -36.01
C LEU A 578 38.50 -10.64 -37.26
N GLU A 579 39.00 -10.08 -38.37
CA GLU A 579 39.16 -10.77 -39.65
C GLU A 579 40.13 -11.97 -39.56
N GLU A 580 41.28 -11.78 -38.91
CA GLU A 580 42.29 -12.84 -38.68
C GLU A 580 41.74 -14.02 -37.88
N LYS A 581 40.69 -13.80 -37.08
CA LYS A 581 40.01 -14.84 -36.28
C LYS A 581 38.72 -15.35 -36.92
N GLY A 582 38.40 -14.92 -38.14
CA GLY A 582 37.18 -15.29 -38.86
C GLY A 582 35.90 -14.74 -38.23
N GLY A 583 36.00 -13.64 -37.47
CA GLY A 583 34.91 -13.06 -36.69
C GLY A 583 34.44 -11.69 -37.16
N LEU A 584 34.75 -11.27 -38.40
CA LEU A 584 34.33 -9.99 -38.98
C LEU A 584 33.17 -10.16 -39.99
N PRO A 585 31.91 -9.97 -39.56
CA PRO A 585 30.76 -9.90 -40.47
C PRO A 585 30.87 -8.77 -41.49
N HIS A 586 30.25 -8.98 -42.65
CA HIS A 586 30.29 -8.05 -43.77
C HIS A 586 29.64 -6.68 -43.48
N GLY A 587 28.57 -6.61 -42.68
CA GLY A 587 28.01 -5.32 -42.28
C GLY A 587 28.95 -4.52 -41.35
N LEU A 588 29.71 -5.21 -40.48
CA LEU A 588 30.69 -4.58 -39.60
C LEU A 588 31.96 -4.10 -40.34
N SER A 589 32.34 -4.72 -41.45
CA SER A 589 33.45 -4.23 -42.28
C SER A 589 33.16 -2.88 -42.96
N ARG A 590 31.87 -2.51 -43.08
CA ARG A 590 31.39 -1.28 -43.74
C ARG A 590 31.08 -0.13 -42.78
N VAL A 591 31.36 -0.27 -41.49
CA VAL A 591 31.10 0.79 -40.50
C VAL A 591 31.88 2.06 -40.87
N ASN A 592 31.20 3.20 -40.86
CA ASN A 592 31.84 4.49 -41.15
C ASN A 592 32.82 4.85 -40.00
N PRO A 593 34.09 5.19 -40.31
CA PRO A 593 35.09 5.56 -39.30
C PRO A 593 34.63 6.66 -38.34
N LYS A 594 33.81 7.61 -38.80
CA LYS A 594 33.26 8.68 -37.96
C LYS A 594 32.35 8.14 -36.86
N TYR A 595 31.51 7.14 -37.16
CA TYR A 595 30.64 6.54 -36.14
C TYR A 595 31.43 5.68 -35.17
N TYR A 596 32.48 5.00 -35.64
CA TYR A 596 33.40 4.29 -34.76
C TYR A 596 34.12 5.23 -33.77
N GLU A 597 34.62 6.38 -34.25
CA GLU A 597 35.27 7.37 -33.40
C GLU A 597 34.31 7.92 -32.32
N LEU A 598 33.04 8.15 -32.69
CA LEU A 598 31.99 8.54 -31.74
C LEU A 598 31.77 7.44 -30.67
N ALA A 599 31.65 6.18 -31.08
CA ALA A 599 31.49 5.04 -30.18
C ALA A 599 32.68 4.89 -29.22
N ALA A 600 33.91 4.93 -29.76
CA ALA A 600 35.15 4.85 -28.98
C ALA A 600 35.36 6.06 -28.04
N SER A 601 34.62 7.14 -28.25
CA SER A 601 34.62 8.33 -27.39
C SER A 601 33.44 8.37 -26.41
N GLY A 602 32.65 7.31 -26.31
CA GLY A 602 31.47 7.25 -25.44
C GLY A 602 30.32 8.17 -25.88
N ARG A 603 30.28 8.58 -27.15
CA ARG A 603 29.21 9.40 -27.74
C ARG A 603 28.22 8.53 -28.52
N SER A 604 27.03 9.08 -28.81
CA SER A 604 25.99 8.38 -29.57
C SER A 604 26.48 7.97 -30.97
N ALA A 605 26.37 6.67 -31.26
CA ALA A 605 26.78 6.05 -32.51
C ALA A 605 25.79 4.93 -32.91
N THR A 606 26.07 4.22 -34.01
CA THR A 606 25.24 3.10 -34.48
C THR A 606 25.61 1.80 -33.77
N LEU A 607 24.66 0.85 -33.71
CA LEU A 607 24.90 -0.51 -33.18
C LEU A 607 26.19 -1.17 -33.71
N GLY A 608 26.44 -1.10 -35.03
CA GLY A 608 27.65 -1.66 -35.63
C GLY A 608 28.94 -0.97 -35.17
N ALA A 609 28.90 0.34 -34.93
CA ALA A 609 30.04 1.07 -34.38
C ALA A 609 30.33 0.69 -32.93
N TYR A 610 29.29 0.53 -32.10
CA TYR A 610 29.45 0.02 -30.74
C TYR A 610 29.96 -1.41 -30.68
N ALA A 611 29.54 -2.27 -31.62
CA ALA A 611 30.04 -3.65 -31.72
C ALA A 611 31.55 -3.69 -31.99
N LEU A 612 32.04 -2.85 -32.91
CA LEU A 612 33.47 -2.72 -33.16
C LEU A 612 34.21 -2.08 -31.98
N ALA A 613 33.64 -1.06 -31.35
CA ALA A 613 34.23 -0.46 -30.15
C ALA A 613 34.41 -1.51 -29.04
N PHE A 614 33.37 -2.34 -28.80
CA PHE A 614 33.41 -3.46 -27.87
C PHE A 614 34.48 -4.50 -28.26
N ALA A 615 34.58 -4.90 -29.53
CA ALA A 615 35.67 -5.79 -29.97
C ALA A 615 37.06 -5.18 -29.66
N GLY A 616 37.17 -3.86 -29.77
CA GLY A 616 38.36 -3.09 -29.44
C GLY A 616 38.72 -3.08 -27.95
N THR A 617 37.78 -3.33 -27.04
CA THR A 617 38.04 -3.41 -25.60
C THR A 617 38.45 -4.81 -25.15
N LEU A 618 38.24 -5.84 -25.97
CA LEU A 618 38.44 -7.23 -25.55
C LEU A 618 39.90 -7.68 -25.69
N PRO A 619 40.47 -8.30 -24.62
CA PRO A 619 41.70 -9.06 -24.75
C PRO A 619 41.46 -10.32 -25.59
N GLU A 620 42.54 -10.86 -26.15
CA GLU A 620 42.47 -11.94 -27.15
C GLU A 620 41.63 -13.17 -26.73
N PRO A 621 41.76 -13.71 -25.50
CA PRO A 621 40.97 -14.87 -25.08
C PRO A 621 39.46 -14.60 -25.05
N LEU A 622 39.07 -13.40 -24.59
CA LEU A 622 37.67 -12.97 -24.52
C LEU A 622 37.11 -12.65 -25.91
N LEU A 623 37.93 -12.08 -26.80
CA LEU A 623 37.56 -11.84 -28.19
C LEU A 623 37.26 -13.16 -28.92
N ILE A 624 38.14 -14.16 -28.78
CA ILE A 624 37.92 -15.50 -29.34
C ILE A 624 36.65 -16.13 -28.77
N ASN A 625 36.40 -15.96 -27.46
CA ASN A 625 35.17 -16.45 -26.85
C ASN A 625 33.92 -15.79 -27.46
N ALA A 626 33.92 -14.47 -27.61
CA ALA A 626 32.82 -13.74 -28.23
C ALA A 626 32.57 -14.18 -29.68
N ILE A 627 33.62 -14.47 -30.45
CA ILE A 627 33.50 -15.00 -31.81
C ILE A 627 32.87 -16.40 -31.80
N ARG A 628 33.32 -17.30 -30.92
CA ARG A 628 32.75 -18.66 -30.80
C ARG A 628 31.27 -18.67 -30.41
N HIS A 629 30.84 -17.65 -29.66
CA HIS A 629 29.44 -17.46 -29.29
C HIS A 629 28.63 -16.65 -30.33
N HIS A 630 29.19 -16.40 -31.53
CA HIS A 630 28.53 -15.70 -32.64
C HIS A 630 28.05 -14.29 -32.29
N ILE A 631 28.69 -13.61 -31.34
CA ILE A 631 28.24 -12.32 -30.82
C ILE A 631 28.23 -11.24 -31.90
N PHE A 632 29.32 -11.12 -32.66
CA PHE A 632 29.43 -10.13 -33.73
C PHE A 632 28.47 -10.42 -34.90
N GLU A 633 28.25 -11.69 -35.24
CA GLU A 633 27.27 -12.11 -36.24
C GLU A 633 25.84 -11.79 -35.80
N ASN A 634 25.48 -12.10 -34.56
CA ASN A 634 24.17 -11.78 -34.00
C ASN A 634 23.88 -10.28 -34.02
N ILE A 635 24.87 -9.45 -33.66
CA ILE A 635 24.75 -7.99 -33.71
C ILE A 635 24.62 -7.50 -35.16
N ASN A 636 25.40 -8.07 -36.08
CA ASN A 636 25.34 -7.73 -37.51
C ASN A 636 23.94 -7.99 -38.09
N ASP A 637 23.35 -9.15 -37.81
CA ASP A 637 22.02 -9.51 -38.31
C ASP A 637 20.94 -8.53 -37.85
N ILE A 638 21.03 -8.06 -36.60
CA ILE A 638 20.09 -7.08 -36.04
C ILE A 638 20.31 -5.69 -36.66
N ALA A 639 21.58 -5.30 -36.86
CA ALA A 639 21.93 -4.03 -37.50
C ALA A 639 21.47 -3.99 -38.97
N GLU A 640 21.65 -5.07 -39.72
CA GLU A 640 21.18 -5.20 -41.11
C GLU A 640 19.65 -5.18 -41.18
N ALA A 641 18.97 -5.94 -40.31
CA ALA A 641 17.51 -5.94 -40.23
C ALA A 641 16.93 -4.53 -40.01
N ARG A 642 17.57 -3.71 -39.15
CA ARG A 642 17.20 -2.30 -38.95
C ARG A 642 17.54 -1.41 -40.15
N GLY A 643 18.68 -1.66 -40.81
CA GLY A 643 19.19 -0.86 -41.93
C GLY A 643 18.37 -0.97 -43.22
N HIS A 644 17.60 -2.04 -43.40
CA HIS A 644 16.68 -2.21 -44.53
C HIS A 644 15.41 -1.36 -44.39
N GLY A 645 15.56 -0.03 -44.44
CA GLY A 645 14.49 0.98 -44.30
C GLY A 645 13.32 0.93 -45.30
N THR A 646 13.26 -0.07 -46.18
CA THR A 646 12.29 -0.16 -47.29
C THR A 646 11.64 -1.54 -47.46
N GLY A 647 12.05 -2.55 -46.68
CA GLY A 647 11.63 -3.96 -46.83
C GLY A 647 10.94 -4.57 -45.59
N TRP A 648 10.49 -3.76 -44.62
CA TRP A 648 9.97 -4.25 -43.33
C TRP A 648 8.76 -5.19 -43.45
N LYS A 649 8.06 -5.18 -44.60
CA LYS A 649 6.91 -6.03 -44.87
C LYS A 649 7.26 -7.51 -45.12
N ASP A 650 8.54 -7.83 -45.28
CA ASP A 650 8.98 -9.18 -45.65
C ASP A 650 9.36 -10.06 -44.44
N PHE A 651 9.43 -9.48 -43.22
CA PHE A 651 9.76 -10.25 -42.02
C PHE A 651 8.59 -11.11 -41.55
N SER A 652 8.81 -12.42 -41.51
CA SER A 652 7.92 -13.37 -40.86
C SER A 652 8.00 -13.26 -39.33
N LYS A 653 6.94 -13.71 -38.65
CA LYS A 653 6.91 -13.77 -37.18
C LYS A 653 8.06 -14.61 -36.60
N ASP A 654 8.43 -15.69 -37.28
CA ASP A 654 9.50 -16.59 -36.84
C ASP A 654 10.88 -15.94 -36.95
N GLU A 655 11.11 -15.12 -37.98
CA GLU A 655 12.35 -14.34 -38.10
C GLU A 655 12.48 -13.30 -36.99
N LEU A 656 11.38 -12.59 -36.66
CA LEU A 656 11.37 -11.65 -35.54
C LEU A 656 11.66 -12.37 -34.21
N ILE A 657 11.04 -13.53 -33.98
CA ILE A 657 11.31 -14.35 -32.78
C ILE A 657 12.79 -14.78 -32.74
N ARG A 658 13.37 -15.15 -33.89
CA ARG A 658 14.80 -15.51 -34.00
C ARG A 658 15.72 -14.33 -33.67
N LEU A 659 15.44 -13.14 -34.20
CA LEU A 659 16.22 -11.93 -33.91
C LEU A 659 16.16 -11.55 -32.43
N ARG A 660 14.97 -11.66 -31.80
CA ARG A 660 14.85 -11.45 -30.35
C ARG A 660 15.62 -12.48 -29.54
N LYS A 661 15.59 -13.75 -29.94
CA LYS A 661 16.37 -14.80 -29.27
C LYS A 661 17.87 -14.51 -29.32
N LYS A 662 18.39 -14.14 -30.50
CA LYS A 662 19.78 -13.70 -30.68
C LYS A 662 20.13 -12.49 -29.80
N THR A 663 19.21 -11.54 -29.69
CA THR A 663 19.37 -10.37 -28.80
C THR A 663 19.53 -10.80 -27.34
N ILE A 664 18.65 -11.67 -26.85
CA ILE A 664 18.71 -12.17 -25.47
C ILE A 664 19.99 -12.97 -25.21
N GLU A 665 20.39 -13.85 -26.14
CA GLU A 665 21.63 -14.64 -26.03
C GLU A 665 22.87 -13.74 -25.99
N THR A 666 22.87 -12.69 -26.81
CA THR A 666 23.95 -11.69 -26.81
C THR A 666 24.01 -10.95 -25.48
N ILE A 667 22.89 -10.46 -24.96
CA ILE A 667 22.85 -9.76 -23.67
C ILE A 667 23.31 -10.67 -22.52
N LYS A 668 22.87 -11.93 -22.49
CA LYS A 668 23.34 -12.90 -21.48
C LYS A 668 24.84 -13.04 -21.49
N PHE A 669 25.43 -13.24 -22.67
CA PHE A 669 26.87 -13.37 -22.81
C PHE A 669 27.60 -12.11 -22.32
N LEU A 670 27.10 -10.93 -22.67
CA LEU A 670 27.68 -9.66 -22.23
C LEU A 670 27.64 -9.48 -20.71
N GLU A 671 26.53 -9.87 -20.06
CA GLU A 671 26.38 -9.82 -18.60
C GLU A 671 27.27 -10.85 -17.89
N GLU A 672 27.29 -12.10 -18.37
CA GLU A 672 28.16 -13.16 -17.84
C GLU A 672 29.65 -12.79 -17.95
N MET A 673 30.04 -12.03 -18.98
CA MET A 673 31.41 -11.53 -19.13
C MET A 673 31.80 -10.48 -18.08
N LYS A 674 30.85 -9.67 -17.60
CA LYS A 674 31.11 -8.67 -16.56
C LYS A 674 31.45 -9.35 -15.23
N ASP A 675 30.70 -10.41 -14.88
CA ASP A 675 30.86 -11.14 -13.62
C ASP A 675 32.19 -11.92 -13.50
N ILE A 676 32.82 -12.28 -14.63
CA ILE A 676 34.10 -13.01 -14.64
C ILE A 676 35.29 -12.09 -14.24
N GLY A 677 35.06 -10.80 -13.94
CA GLY A 677 36.11 -9.86 -13.53
C GLY A 677 37.11 -9.54 -14.64
N GLY A 678 36.80 -9.93 -15.88
CA GLY A 678 37.65 -9.73 -17.06
C GLY A 678 37.62 -8.30 -17.62
N ILE A 679 36.66 -7.48 -17.13
CA ILE A 679 36.47 -6.10 -17.56
C ILE A 679 36.84 -5.10 -16.45
N GLU A 680 36.71 -5.46 -15.17
CA GLU A 680 37.08 -4.58 -14.04
C GLU A 680 38.58 -4.57 -13.69
N ASN A 681 39.38 -5.48 -14.25
CA ASN A 681 40.82 -5.63 -13.97
C ASN A 681 41.74 -5.26 -15.16
N VAL A 682 41.27 -4.51 -16.16
CA VAL A 682 42.06 -4.09 -17.33
C VAL A 682 42.21 -2.58 -17.43
#